data_AF-A0A2E3PBE9-F1
#
_entry.id   AF-A0A2E3PBE9-F1
#
_cell.length_a   1.000
_cell.length_b   1.000
_cell.length_c   1.000
_cell.angle_alpha   90.00
_cell.angle_beta   90.00
_cell.angle_gamma   90.00
#
_symmetry.space_group_name_H-M   'P 1'
#
loop_
_entity.id
_entity.type
_entity.pdbx_description
1 polymer ?
#
loop_
_entity_poly.entity_id
_entity_poly.type
_entity_poly.pdbx_seq_one_letter_code
_entity_poly.pdbx_strand_id
1 'polypeptide(L)'
;MASAWISRRSTTLLSDQLHCGWNMVEGKETMRCLMETASASRGSSVSKRPTPGALRRTTWVLLTATTALTPVLGLAQTLPTGGSVAQGNATIQTPQGSKLTVVQDSNNAVINWQSFSIDEGAQVDFIQPGQNSAVLNRVTGETTSQIYGSITADGAVHIVNPNGIFIGPTGQINTAGFVASTLGITDEDFMAGRYDYNGEGASASVQNQGRIGIVSGGYAALLGGQVSNSGVISVPMGRIGLGSGERITLNLSGDNFMQVALPTNSDDPALEALVENAGTISANGGRVEMLAATAQDAARRVVNMSGVVEATTVSGTSGSIIFGGTGGGSVQVTGQVSAAADPEATVTRSGGFITISGGEIDLIGATLNVSGTGDAGWISIGEDPNGVLPIADRVLLDEMTMLIADATLAGSGGTIWLTSNALTQFDGSISARGGDTGGDGGFVDIFSDGEITFDGFVDTIAPLGEWGSVYSTSVQGNYSNSILEPILEANGLVSLEWFDQPEGEYIRSSGELSWSSDAIFQIVTDSEYRYRGTINAPNGSFYIDAGSTIITERLNPGDPLPSINVDTFAVIDSNWVEVGELSELTVNNFVIGPDASFLRATGGSGTTNDPYVLTDIFGLQGMAGGDLVGAHYALGNDIDASATQGWIRPYDLTDLNSDLVQGFEPIADFGGSLDGQDYTIDGLYINRSSTENAGPAAMFLDIRNVAEVENFTLNLTDVIGLDAAGLAYVNWGLISDVEITGNVSMIDHAEIIDGTLDDPTRFYTLGGVAGRNEGVIRNVEGSLYLSYYTDTKFPIHYDIGGITGINATTGTIDNVALTDTTLSFVVSSGDSSFDSSTYAGPIGLTHIGGIAGYSSGTITNVSFSGTMAHNSFDTGSLGGLVGGNNGLVADSSVDLFLDTMDETVDSVYDGWETPLASFGGAIGDNYDGGVVERTTASGFFAIRSQRTDPMMPPEQSMDVGGFVGSNAGIIRDSSASTDILVLAGEVDGTVRPYDTLNIGNFYGYNYAGAAAITNSTGTGTVTIEPGAIIRDLNGQEEEVIDLNPPIPVILPPQNPTDDIELVGLFEDTTDAPGTDPQAVEKAQDTLAEVGALASQLVGGVERCSVGEGAEAVLACLAEGLEEYGSKLDALKEDLPPGMDNIGGLIDEARSDVLASREKAIARLADATTEAQRSIIQQEAIDEARATLQNTQREIRKAISLIRVSDPELIALQTQQIETVAASFGQLDISLSRVTEL
;
A
#
# COMPACT_ATOMS: atom_id res chain seq x y z
N MET A 1 33.70 -7.62 -4.38
CA MET A 1 34.86 -6.71 -4.50
C MET A 1 34.50 -5.47 -3.69
N ALA A 2 34.97 -5.33 -2.45
CA ALA A 2 36.22 -4.67 -2.05
C ALA A 2 36.24 -3.14 -2.28
N SER A 3 36.11 -2.37 -1.17
CA SER A 3 36.88 -1.16 -0.75
C SER A 3 35.93 -0.18 -0.02
N ALA A 4 35.86 -0.03 1.31
CA ALA A 4 36.84 0.29 2.37
C ALA A 4 37.45 1.71 2.27
N TRP A 5 37.34 2.51 3.36
CA TRP A 5 38.36 3.34 4.07
C TRP A 5 37.64 4.34 5.02
N ILE A 6 37.58 4.15 6.35
CA ILE A 6 38.55 4.36 7.45
C ILE A 6 38.72 5.83 7.91
N SER A 7 38.32 6.10 9.17
CA SER A 7 39.14 6.81 10.17
C SER A 7 38.77 6.39 11.60
N ARG A 8 39.77 6.37 12.49
CA ARG A 8 39.82 5.66 13.78
C ARG A 8 40.25 6.62 14.91
N ARG A 9 39.71 6.35 16.12
CA ARG A 9 40.31 6.39 17.49
C ARG A 9 40.28 7.65 18.38
N SER A 10 39.56 7.47 19.51
CA SER A 10 39.85 7.67 20.96
C SER A 10 40.37 9.04 21.46
N THR A 11 39.95 9.61 22.60
CA THR A 11 39.84 9.03 23.97
C THR A 11 39.17 10.05 24.94
N THR A 12 38.27 9.59 25.84
CA THR A 12 37.98 10.02 27.24
C THR A 12 37.86 11.50 27.68
N LEU A 13 36.70 11.88 28.28
CA LEU A 13 36.50 12.19 29.72
C LEU A 13 35.10 12.79 30.03
N LEU A 14 34.42 12.20 31.03
CA LEU A 14 33.32 12.65 31.93
C LEU A 14 32.54 13.97 31.67
N SER A 15 31.20 13.88 31.74
CA SER A 15 30.39 14.52 32.80
C SER A 15 28.91 14.10 32.77
N ASP A 16 28.40 13.62 33.93
CA ASP A 16 27.00 13.30 34.25
C ASP A 16 26.09 14.55 34.34
N GLN A 17 24.84 14.47 33.86
CA GLN A 17 23.68 15.25 34.34
C GLN A 17 22.38 14.39 34.24
N LEU A 18 21.73 14.14 35.39
CA LEU A 18 20.43 13.45 35.55
C LEU A 18 19.24 14.43 35.50
N HIS A 19 18.09 14.01 34.96
CA HIS A 19 16.77 14.66 35.09
C HIS A 19 15.86 13.86 36.06
N CYS A 20 15.12 14.54 36.95
CA CYS A 20 14.05 13.97 37.80
C CYS A 20 12.74 14.75 37.59
N GLY A 21 11.59 14.07 37.48
CA GLY A 21 10.25 14.68 37.35
C GLY A 21 9.32 14.39 38.54
N TRP A 22 8.31 15.23 38.76
CA TRP A 22 7.31 15.17 39.85
C TRP A 22 5.96 14.61 39.35
N ASN A 23 5.26 13.81 40.16
CA ASN A 23 3.88 13.38 39.90
C ASN A 23 3.00 13.53 41.17
N MET A 24 1.77 14.04 41.01
CA MET A 24 0.79 14.25 42.09
C MET A 24 -0.35 13.21 42.01
N VAL A 25 -0.49 12.38 43.03
CA VAL A 25 -1.74 11.66 43.34
C VAL A 25 -1.94 11.70 44.87
N GLU A 26 -3.11 12.15 45.30
CA GLU A 26 -3.59 12.18 46.70
C GLU A 26 -2.69 12.87 47.75
N GLY A 27 -2.25 14.09 47.47
CA GLY A 27 -1.94 15.08 48.51
C GLY A 27 -0.73 14.81 49.42
N LYS A 28 0.24 13.99 49.00
CA LYS A 28 1.56 13.89 49.66
C LYS A 28 2.70 13.87 48.64
N GLU A 29 3.64 14.81 48.77
CA GLU A 29 4.86 14.90 47.96
C GLU A 29 5.85 13.80 48.32
N THR A 30 6.23 12.95 47.35
CA THR A 30 7.43 12.09 47.44
C THR A 30 8.17 12.05 46.12
N MET A 31 9.47 12.39 46.16
CA MET A 31 10.41 12.36 45.05
C MET A 31 11.03 10.96 44.90
N ARG A 32 10.97 10.36 43.70
CA ARG A 32 11.73 9.13 43.36
C ARG A 32 12.42 9.32 42.01
N CYS A 33 13.73 9.12 42.02
CA CYS A 33 14.59 8.99 40.84
C CYS A 33 15.21 7.58 40.93
N LEU A 34 15.12 6.78 39.87
CA LEU A 34 15.66 5.41 39.82
C LEU A 34 16.69 5.29 38.71
N MET A 35 17.86 4.78 39.05
CA MET A 35 18.86 4.30 38.10
C MET A 35 19.49 3.00 38.61
N GLU A 36 19.82 2.17 37.62
CA GLU A 36 20.83 1.11 37.54
C GLU A 36 20.51 -0.36 37.89
N THR A 37 20.95 -1.19 36.95
CA THR A 37 21.05 -2.64 36.97
C THR A 37 22.39 -3.13 37.53
N ALA A 38 22.34 -4.37 38.04
CA ALA A 38 23.39 -5.40 38.14
C ALA A 38 24.37 -5.45 39.34
N SER A 39 24.01 -6.37 40.26
CA SER A 39 24.82 -7.50 40.79
C SER A 39 26.06 -7.24 41.65
N ALA A 40 25.96 -7.55 42.96
CA ALA A 40 26.63 -8.73 43.54
C ALA A 40 26.42 -8.87 45.06
N SER A 41 26.07 -10.09 45.45
CA SER A 41 26.46 -10.80 46.69
C SER A 41 25.77 -10.53 48.04
N ARG A 42 25.37 -11.67 48.63
CA ARG A 42 25.28 -12.02 50.06
C ARG A 42 24.40 -11.17 50.99
N GLY A 43 23.38 -11.82 51.53
CA GLY A 43 22.75 -11.43 52.79
C GLY A 43 21.32 -11.95 52.89
N SER A 44 21.17 -13.21 53.31
CA SER A 44 20.59 -13.52 54.64
C SER A 44 19.12 -13.10 54.80
N SER A 45 18.28 -14.13 54.71
CA SER A 45 17.06 -14.36 55.48
C SER A 45 16.88 -13.49 56.74
N VAL A 46 15.63 -13.10 57.00
CA VAL A 46 14.81 -13.68 58.08
C VAL A 46 13.51 -12.88 58.22
N SER A 47 12.39 -13.52 57.89
CA SER A 47 11.09 -13.26 58.49
C SER A 47 11.13 -13.70 59.97
N LYS A 48 10.77 -12.80 60.89
CA LYS A 48 10.36 -13.11 62.27
C LYS A 48 9.09 -12.32 62.54
N ARG A 49 7.94 -13.01 62.60
CA ARG A 49 7.29 -13.53 63.82
C ARG A 49 6.90 -12.44 64.83
N PRO A 50 5.66 -12.49 65.34
CA PRO A 50 5.33 -11.98 66.66
C PRO A 50 5.60 -13.04 67.76
N THR A 51 6.24 -12.60 68.84
CA THR A 51 6.36 -13.19 70.20
C THR A 51 5.11 -12.90 71.04
N PRO A 52 4.79 -13.54 72.21
CA PRO A 52 5.67 -13.77 73.40
C PRO A 52 5.47 -15.10 74.19
N GLY A 53 6.49 -15.64 74.88
CA GLY A 53 6.80 -15.43 76.31
C GLY A 53 6.14 -16.53 77.18
N ALA A 54 6.82 -17.34 78.02
CA ALA A 54 7.54 -16.92 79.22
C ALA A 54 8.20 -18.10 79.99
N LEU A 55 9.45 -17.88 80.45
CA LEU A 55 10.11 -18.27 81.73
C LEU A 55 10.19 -19.77 82.15
N ARG A 56 11.30 -20.35 82.66
CA ARG A 56 12.28 -19.84 83.65
C ARG A 56 13.52 -20.78 83.78
N ARG A 57 14.65 -20.19 84.19
CA ARG A 57 16.02 -20.72 84.44
C ARG A 57 16.16 -21.76 85.57
N THR A 58 17.20 -22.62 85.51
CA THR A 58 18.38 -22.80 86.43
C THR A 58 19.07 -24.17 86.17
N THR A 59 20.33 -24.30 85.71
CA THR A 59 21.70 -24.29 86.33
C THR A 59 22.07 -25.43 87.31
N TRP A 60 23.29 -25.98 87.14
CA TRP A 60 24.15 -26.84 88.02
C TRP A 60 23.92 -28.37 87.92
N VAL A 61 24.87 -29.31 88.07
CA VAL A 61 26.34 -29.47 87.97
C VAL A 61 26.66 -30.94 88.38
N LEU A 62 27.70 -31.55 87.78
CA LEU A 62 28.57 -32.67 88.23
C LEU A 62 28.02 -34.04 88.75
N LEU A 63 28.68 -35.09 88.21
CA LEU A 63 29.38 -36.22 88.89
C LEU A 63 28.78 -37.65 88.92
N THR A 64 29.58 -38.56 88.32
CA THR A 64 29.99 -39.93 88.74
C THR A 64 29.07 -41.16 88.59
N ALA A 65 29.50 -42.02 87.66
CA ALA A 65 29.89 -43.43 87.82
C ALA A 65 28.89 -44.46 88.39
N THR A 66 28.45 -45.43 87.58
CA THR A 66 28.96 -46.82 87.59
C THR A 66 28.30 -47.69 86.51
N THR A 67 29.04 -48.72 86.11
CA THR A 67 28.87 -49.71 85.03
C THR A 67 27.61 -50.58 85.09
N ALA A 68 26.98 -50.81 83.93
CA ALA A 68 26.30 -52.06 83.59
C ALA A 68 26.49 -52.36 82.09
N LEU A 69 27.12 -53.50 81.77
CA LEU A 69 27.16 -54.07 80.42
C LEU A 69 25.73 -54.40 79.98
N THR A 70 25.30 -53.84 78.86
CA THR A 70 24.19 -54.35 78.03
C THR A 70 24.65 -54.40 76.58
N PRO A 71 24.34 -55.46 75.82
CA PRO A 71 24.77 -55.60 74.44
C PRO A 71 24.16 -54.48 73.60
N VAL A 72 24.97 -53.85 72.74
CA VAL A 72 24.47 -53.02 71.64
C VAL A 72 23.82 -53.99 70.66
N LEU A 73 22.49 -54.10 70.72
CA LEU A 73 21.73 -54.58 69.58
C LEU A 73 21.96 -53.57 68.46
N GLY A 74 22.71 -53.97 67.43
CA GLY A 74 22.73 -53.21 66.19
C GLY A 74 21.30 -53.09 65.68
N LEU A 75 20.82 -51.87 65.47
CA LEU A 75 19.59 -51.64 64.74
C LEU A 75 19.77 -52.30 63.37
N ALA A 76 19.08 -53.41 63.14
CA ALA A 76 19.06 -54.05 61.83
C ALA A 76 18.36 -53.08 60.87
N GLN A 77 19.08 -52.59 59.87
CA GLN A 77 18.48 -51.83 58.77
C GLN A 77 17.45 -52.73 58.06
N THR A 78 16.27 -52.20 57.83
CA THR A 78 15.12 -52.89 57.24
C THR A 78 15.41 -53.14 55.76
N LEU A 79 15.49 -54.41 55.39
CA LEU A 79 15.50 -54.91 54.01
C LEU A 79 14.19 -55.68 53.76
N PRO A 80 13.82 -55.96 52.49
CA PRO A 80 12.66 -56.81 52.19
C PRO A 80 12.72 -58.16 52.91
N THR A 81 11.60 -58.61 53.48
CA THR A 81 11.53 -59.84 54.28
C THR A 81 10.39 -60.77 53.87
N GLY A 82 10.55 -62.07 54.16
CA GLY A 82 9.54 -63.08 53.85
C GLY A 82 9.39 -63.37 52.36
N GLY A 83 10.45 -63.14 51.56
CA GLY A 83 10.42 -63.36 50.12
C GLY A 83 10.28 -64.83 49.75
N SER A 84 9.41 -65.12 48.80
CA SER A 84 9.19 -66.44 48.21
C SER A 84 8.93 -66.32 46.71
N VAL A 85 9.64 -67.10 45.90
CA VAL A 85 9.47 -67.08 44.44
C VAL A 85 8.21 -67.88 44.08
N ALA A 86 7.27 -67.22 43.41
CA ALA A 86 5.97 -67.77 43.04
C ALA A 86 5.97 -68.32 41.60
N GLN A 87 6.61 -67.60 40.66
CA GLN A 87 6.72 -67.94 39.25
C GLN A 87 8.11 -67.58 38.70
N GLY A 88 8.55 -68.26 37.65
CA GLY A 88 9.88 -68.08 37.06
C GLY A 88 11.01 -68.72 37.87
N ASN A 89 12.25 -68.38 37.54
CA ASN A 89 13.45 -68.83 38.24
C ASN A 89 14.21 -67.62 38.77
N ALA A 90 14.20 -67.45 40.09
CA ALA A 90 14.97 -66.46 40.80
C ALA A 90 15.48 -67.03 42.13
N THR A 91 16.60 -66.51 42.62
CA THR A 91 17.21 -66.87 43.89
C THR A 91 17.41 -65.61 44.73
N ILE A 92 16.76 -65.57 45.90
CA ILE A 92 16.95 -64.51 46.90
C ILE A 92 18.16 -64.89 47.75
N GLN A 93 19.26 -64.15 47.63
CA GLN A 93 20.47 -64.42 48.41
C GLN A 93 20.29 -63.98 49.87
N THR A 94 21.05 -64.60 50.77
CA THR A 94 21.09 -64.15 52.17
C THR A 94 21.67 -62.73 52.24
N PRO A 95 21.00 -61.78 52.92
CA PRO A 95 21.49 -60.40 53.04
C PRO A 95 22.94 -60.31 53.53
N GLN A 96 23.73 -59.43 52.92
CA GLN A 96 25.11 -59.12 53.32
C GLN A 96 25.17 -57.68 53.85
N GLY A 97 25.14 -57.52 55.17
CA GLY A 97 25.04 -56.19 55.79
C GLY A 97 23.73 -55.51 55.42
N SER A 98 23.81 -54.30 54.85
CA SER A 98 22.65 -53.52 54.40
C SER A 98 22.23 -53.80 52.95
N LYS A 99 22.74 -54.88 52.34
CA LYS A 99 22.53 -55.23 50.94
C LYS A 99 21.81 -56.56 50.77
N LEU A 100 20.77 -56.57 49.93
CA LEU A 100 20.09 -57.78 49.45
C LEU A 100 20.31 -57.93 47.94
N THR A 101 20.59 -59.16 47.49
CA THR A 101 20.75 -59.46 46.06
C THR A 101 19.77 -60.55 45.65
N VAL A 102 19.05 -60.32 44.56
CA VAL A 102 18.15 -61.27 43.91
C VAL A 102 18.73 -61.60 42.53
N VAL A 103 19.05 -62.87 42.29
CA VAL A 103 19.55 -63.34 41.00
C VAL A 103 18.41 -64.01 40.26
N GLN A 104 18.03 -63.47 39.11
CA GLN A 104 16.97 -63.98 38.26
C GLN A 104 17.57 -64.63 37.01
N ASP A 105 17.14 -65.86 36.72
CA ASP A 105 17.62 -66.63 35.56
C ASP A 105 16.57 -66.69 34.42
N SER A 106 15.28 -66.52 34.73
CA SER A 106 14.20 -66.46 33.72
C SER A 106 13.94 -65.04 33.24
N ASN A 107 13.38 -64.87 32.03
CA ASN A 107 13.05 -63.52 31.53
C ASN A 107 12.03 -62.80 32.41
N ASN A 108 11.01 -63.50 32.91
CA ASN A 108 10.04 -62.97 33.87
C ASN A 108 10.06 -63.80 35.15
N ALA A 109 9.92 -63.15 36.32
CA ALA A 109 9.80 -63.82 37.61
C ALA A 109 8.83 -63.08 38.53
N VAL A 110 8.12 -63.81 39.39
CA VAL A 110 7.23 -63.26 40.42
C VAL A 110 7.73 -63.67 41.79
N ILE A 111 7.88 -62.71 42.69
CA ILE A 111 8.31 -62.90 44.08
C ILE A 111 7.28 -62.27 45.01
N ASN A 112 6.69 -63.10 45.87
CA ASN A 112 5.81 -62.63 46.94
C ASN A 112 6.63 -62.31 48.19
N TRP A 113 6.34 -61.18 48.83
CA TRP A 113 7.04 -60.67 50.02
C TRP A 113 6.06 -60.40 51.15
N GLN A 114 6.46 -60.70 52.40
CA GLN A 114 5.67 -60.29 53.56
C GLN A 114 5.77 -58.77 53.78
N SER A 115 6.95 -58.20 53.55
CA SER A 115 7.18 -56.74 53.51
C SER A 115 8.29 -56.41 52.53
N PHE A 116 8.15 -55.29 51.82
CA PHE A 116 9.15 -54.78 50.90
C PHE A 116 9.48 -53.32 51.27
N SER A 117 10.40 -53.14 52.21
CA SER A 117 10.90 -51.82 52.61
C SER A 117 12.44 -51.83 52.60
N ILE A 118 13.03 -50.67 52.32
CA ILE A 118 14.47 -50.47 52.17
C ILE A 118 14.84 -49.20 52.92
N ASP A 119 15.49 -49.34 54.08
CA ASP A 119 15.92 -48.18 54.89
C ASP A 119 17.02 -47.36 54.21
N GLU A 120 17.22 -46.14 54.71
CA GLU A 120 18.30 -45.25 54.28
C GLU A 120 19.67 -45.95 54.38
N GLY A 121 20.43 -45.91 53.29
CA GLY A 121 21.74 -46.58 53.18
C GLY A 121 21.69 -48.10 52.96
N ALA A 122 20.50 -48.69 52.85
CA ALA A 122 20.32 -50.08 52.41
C ALA A 122 20.14 -50.17 50.88
N GLN A 123 20.46 -51.33 50.30
CA GLN A 123 20.45 -51.54 48.85
C GLN A 123 19.83 -52.90 48.47
N VAL A 124 19.01 -52.90 47.42
CA VAL A 124 18.49 -54.13 46.79
C VAL A 124 18.93 -54.18 45.33
N ASP A 125 19.64 -55.24 44.95
CA ASP A 125 20.10 -55.45 43.58
C ASP A 125 19.39 -56.64 42.94
N PHE A 126 18.80 -56.40 41.77
CA PHE A 126 18.23 -57.45 40.91
C PHE A 126 19.17 -57.70 39.73
N ILE A 127 19.84 -58.85 39.75
CA ILE A 127 20.67 -59.31 38.64
C ILE A 127 19.78 -60.12 37.71
N GLN A 128 19.50 -59.62 36.50
CA GLN A 128 18.53 -60.21 35.57
C GLN A 128 19.20 -60.59 34.24
N PRO A 129 18.58 -61.47 33.40
CA PRO A 129 19.20 -61.91 32.14
C PRO A 129 19.53 -60.78 31.15
N GLY A 130 18.82 -59.64 31.24
CA GLY A 130 19.10 -58.44 30.45
C GLY A 130 17.96 -57.41 30.54
N GLN A 131 18.07 -56.32 29.78
CA GLN A 131 17.17 -55.15 29.85
C GLN A 131 15.70 -55.44 29.54
N ASN A 132 15.41 -56.49 28.77
CA ASN A 132 14.04 -56.91 28.44
C ASN A 132 13.42 -57.86 29.50
N SER A 133 14.15 -58.19 30.56
CA SER A 133 13.65 -59.05 31.64
C SER A 133 12.85 -58.24 32.66
N ALA A 134 11.88 -58.85 33.33
CA ALA A 134 11.07 -58.19 34.35
C ALA A 134 10.93 -59.03 35.62
N VAL A 135 10.88 -58.37 36.79
CA VAL A 135 10.55 -59.00 38.07
C VAL A 135 9.35 -58.31 38.71
N LEU A 136 8.37 -59.09 39.13
CA LEU A 136 7.25 -58.63 39.94
C LEU A 136 7.50 -58.93 41.41
N ASN A 137 7.61 -57.90 42.22
CA ASN A 137 7.69 -57.97 43.68
C ASN A 137 6.32 -57.62 44.24
N ARG A 138 5.56 -58.64 44.66
CA ARG A 138 4.22 -58.48 45.22
C ARG A 138 4.25 -58.57 46.75
N VAL A 139 3.79 -57.54 47.44
CA VAL A 139 3.64 -57.56 48.90
C VAL A 139 2.29 -58.21 49.24
N THR A 140 2.33 -59.29 50.02
CA THR A 140 1.15 -60.03 50.49
C THR A 140 0.87 -59.82 51.98
N GLY A 141 1.72 -59.05 52.68
CA GLY A 141 1.49 -58.62 54.06
C GLY A 141 0.68 -57.33 54.16
N GLU A 142 0.61 -56.77 55.37
CA GLU A 142 -0.23 -55.61 55.71
C GLU A 142 0.57 -54.29 55.83
N THR A 143 1.85 -54.28 55.48
CA THR A 143 2.73 -53.11 55.65
C THR A 143 2.89 -52.34 54.33
N THR A 144 2.81 -51.01 54.40
CA THR A 144 3.22 -50.09 53.33
C THR A 144 4.70 -50.29 52.96
N SER A 145 5.03 -50.14 51.67
CA SER A 145 6.43 -50.18 51.22
C SER A 145 7.09 -48.81 51.45
N GLN A 146 8.11 -48.74 52.29
CA GLN A 146 8.91 -47.53 52.51
C GLN A 146 10.31 -47.71 51.90
N ILE A 147 10.63 -46.89 50.89
CA ILE A 147 11.89 -47.00 50.12
C ILE A 147 12.71 -45.72 50.33
N TYR A 148 13.61 -45.75 51.31
CA TYR A 148 14.59 -44.71 51.59
C TYR A 148 16.00 -45.06 51.06
N GLY A 149 16.26 -46.34 50.75
CA GLY A 149 17.52 -46.81 50.19
C GLY A 149 17.49 -46.92 48.65
N SER A 150 18.41 -47.73 48.09
CA SER A 150 18.59 -47.84 46.64
C SER A 150 18.10 -49.17 46.05
N ILE A 151 17.46 -49.12 44.89
CA ILE A 151 17.16 -50.28 44.04
C ILE A 151 17.98 -50.19 42.75
N THR A 152 18.69 -51.27 42.39
CA THR A 152 19.36 -51.38 41.09
C THR A 152 18.91 -52.64 40.35
N ALA A 153 18.75 -52.57 39.02
CA ALA A 153 18.41 -53.75 38.21
C ALA A 153 18.90 -53.65 36.77
N ASP A 154 19.25 -54.79 36.17
CA ASP A 154 19.57 -54.88 34.74
C ASP A 154 18.34 -54.71 33.84
N GLY A 155 17.16 -55.16 34.31
CA GLY A 155 15.87 -55.15 33.62
C GLY A 155 14.81 -54.33 34.37
N ALA A 156 13.53 -54.66 34.15
CA ALA A 156 12.40 -53.99 34.77
C ALA A 156 12.08 -54.53 36.17
N VAL A 157 11.73 -53.64 37.10
CA VAL A 157 11.30 -53.96 38.47
C VAL A 157 9.90 -53.42 38.71
N HIS A 158 8.96 -54.32 39.00
CA HIS A 158 7.58 -53.99 39.33
C HIS A 158 7.38 -54.24 40.83
N ILE A 159 6.84 -53.26 41.55
CA ILE A 159 6.51 -53.36 42.97
C ILE A 159 5.00 -53.18 43.09
N VAL A 160 4.31 -54.22 43.55
CA VAL A 160 2.87 -54.20 43.80
C VAL A 160 2.62 -54.30 45.30
N ASN A 161 2.05 -53.25 45.89
CA ASN A 161 1.67 -53.26 47.31
C ASN A 161 0.33 -52.54 47.52
N PRO A 162 -0.78 -53.28 47.71
CA PRO A 162 -2.10 -52.69 47.98
C PRO A 162 -2.15 -51.78 49.22
N ASN A 163 -1.21 -51.89 50.16
CA ASN A 163 -1.14 -51.07 51.37
C ASN A 163 -0.46 -49.70 51.17
N GLY A 164 -0.04 -49.37 49.94
CA GLY A 164 0.63 -48.13 49.60
C GLY A 164 2.14 -48.28 49.39
N ILE A 165 2.69 -47.35 48.61
CA ILE A 165 4.12 -47.27 48.30
C ILE A 165 4.60 -45.84 48.50
N PHE A 166 5.65 -45.68 49.29
CA PHE A 166 6.31 -44.40 49.56
C PHE A 166 7.80 -44.49 49.26
N ILE A 167 8.27 -43.75 48.25
CA ILE A 167 9.68 -43.57 47.94
C ILE A 167 10.13 -42.27 48.61
N GLY A 168 10.89 -42.39 49.70
CA GLY A 168 11.30 -41.26 50.52
C GLY A 168 12.38 -40.39 49.86
N PRO A 169 12.73 -39.23 50.46
CA PRO A 169 13.65 -38.25 49.86
C PRO A 169 15.05 -38.77 49.52
N THR A 170 15.51 -39.82 50.20
CA THR A 170 16.82 -40.47 49.96
C THR A 170 16.73 -41.68 49.03
N GLY A 171 15.52 -42.10 48.65
CA GLY A 171 15.27 -43.26 47.81
C GLY A 171 15.84 -43.07 46.41
N GLN A 172 16.52 -44.10 45.89
CA GLN A 172 17.11 -44.07 44.55
C GLN A 172 16.78 -45.34 43.77
N ILE A 173 16.08 -45.21 42.65
CA ILE A 173 15.73 -46.32 41.76
C ILE A 173 16.53 -46.17 40.47
N ASN A 174 17.31 -47.18 40.09
CA ASN A 174 18.09 -47.22 38.86
C ASN A 174 17.88 -48.57 38.14
N THR A 175 16.97 -48.62 37.17
CA THR A 175 16.55 -49.87 36.51
C THR A 175 16.33 -49.67 35.01
N ALA A 176 16.08 -50.74 34.24
CA ALA A 176 15.71 -50.60 32.82
C ALA A 176 14.21 -50.29 32.61
N GLY A 177 13.39 -50.60 33.60
CA GLY A 177 11.99 -50.19 33.70
C GLY A 177 11.53 -50.25 35.15
N PHE A 178 10.53 -49.44 35.51
CA PHE A 178 10.02 -49.41 36.87
C PHE A 178 8.50 -49.24 36.90
N VAL A 179 7.83 -50.07 37.68
CA VAL A 179 6.41 -49.87 38.00
C VAL A 179 6.24 -49.92 39.51
N ALA A 180 5.62 -48.91 40.10
CA ALA A 180 5.11 -48.96 41.47
C ALA A 180 3.60 -48.88 41.42
N SER A 181 2.92 -49.93 41.89
CA SER A 181 1.47 -50.05 41.81
C SER A 181 0.85 -50.43 43.15
N THR A 182 -0.25 -49.79 43.53
CA THR A 182 -1.13 -50.31 44.58
C THR A 182 -2.26 -51.18 44.02
N LEU A 183 -2.46 -51.16 42.70
CA LEU A 183 -3.34 -52.07 41.98
C LEU A 183 -2.63 -53.43 41.78
N GLY A 184 -3.40 -54.51 41.85
CA GLY A 184 -2.92 -55.87 41.64
C GLY A 184 -2.74 -56.20 40.16
N ILE A 185 -1.86 -57.17 39.86
CA ILE A 185 -1.74 -57.81 38.54
C ILE A 185 -1.68 -59.32 38.77
N THR A 186 -2.30 -60.11 37.90
CA THR A 186 -2.25 -61.57 38.01
C THR A 186 -0.87 -62.11 37.59
N ASP A 187 -0.50 -63.30 38.09
CA ASP A 187 0.74 -63.95 37.66
C ASP A 187 0.69 -64.26 36.16
N GLU A 188 -0.46 -64.71 35.67
CA GLU A 188 -0.70 -65.08 34.28
C GLU A 188 -0.54 -63.89 33.33
N ASP A 189 -1.05 -62.72 33.70
CA ASP A 189 -0.94 -61.50 32.90
C ASP A 189 0.49 -60.97 32.89
N PHE A 190 1.14 -60.88 34.06
CA PHE A 190 2.53 -60.45 34.16
C PHE A 190 3.47 -61.37 33.37
N MET A 191 3.34 -62.69 33.54
CA MET A 191 4.19 -63.65 32.85
C MET A 191 3.99 -63.63 31.33
N ALA A 192 2.79 -63.28 30.86
CA ALA A 192 2.48 -63.11 29.44
C ALA A 192 2.81 -61.72 28.87
N GLY A 193 3.36 -60.81 29.69
CA GLY A 193 3.66 -59.42 29.28
C GLY A 193 2.40 -58.57 29.04
N ARG A 194 1.25 -58.97 29.60
CA ARG A 194 0.02 -58.18 29.60
C ARG A 194 -0.04 -57.38 30.91
N TYR A 195 0.19 -56.08 30.85
CA TYR A 195 0.23 -55.25 32.05
C TYR A 195 -1.15 -54.61 32.34
N ASP A 196 -2.12 -55.44 32.76
CA ASP A 196 -3.47 -55.04 33.19
C ASP A 196 -3.54 -55.04 34.73
N TYR A 197 -3.50 -53.86 35.33
CA TYR A 197 -3.54 -53.64 36.77
C TYR A 197 -4.96 -53.35 37.23
N ASN A 198 -5.41 -54.06 38.27
CA ASN A 198 -6.78 -54.02 38.77
C ASN A 198 -6.78 -53.82 40.28
N GLY A 199 -7.56 -52.86 40.75
CA GLY A 199 -7.78 -52.58 42.17
C GLY A 199 -9.11 -53.15 42.67
N GLU A 200 -9.32 -53.07 43.99
CA GLU A 200 -10.54 -53.56 44.65
C GLU A 200 -11.58 -52.45 44.90
N GLY A 201 -11.40 -51.28 44.29
CA GLY A 201 -12.33 -50.15 44.37
C GLY A 201 -11.87 -49.01 45.28
N ALA A 202 -10.85 -49.21 46.11
CA ALA A 202 -10.28 -48.19 47.01
C ALA A 202 -8.77 -48.38 47.18
N SER A 203 -8.04 -48.33 46.06
CA SER A 203 -6.60 -48.54 46.02
C SER A 203 -5.84 -47.46 46.79
N ALA A 204 -4.74 -47.83 47.46
CA ALA A 204 -3.92 -46.89 48.25
C ALA A 204 -3.11 -45.90 47.37
N SER A 205 -2.35 -45.01 48.00
CA SER A 205 -1.50 -44.03 47.30
C SER A 205 -0.12 -44.57 46.91
N VAL A 206 0.41 -44.10 45.77
CA VAL A 206 1.83 -44.19 45.40
C VAL A 206 2.45 -42.80 45.44
N GLN A 207 3.53 -42.62 46.22
CA GLN A 207 4.16 -41.32 46.42
C GLN A 207 5.67 -41.40 46.17
N ASN A 208 6.21 -40.47 45.39
CA ASN A 208 7.64 -40.31 45.15
C ASN A 208 8.16 -38.96 45.64
N GLN A 209 9.10 -38.99 46.58
CA GLN A 209 9.92 -37.85 47.02
C GLN A 209 11.40 -38.04 46.69
N GLY A 210 11.79 -39.24 46.22
CA GLY A 210 13.16 -39.60 45.90
C GLY A 210 13.47 -39.42 44.40
N ARG A 211 14.42 -40.21 43.90
CA ARG A 211 14.84 -40.19 42.50
C ARG A 211 14.58 -41.53 41.82
N ILE A 212 13.81 -41.50 40.73
CA ILE A 212 13.59 -42.62 39.82
C ILE A 212 14.34 -42.31 38.53
N GLY A 213 15.43 -43.04 38.27
CA GLY A 213 16.21 -42.96 37.04
C GLY A 213 16.08 -44.27 36.25
N ILE A 214 15.67 -44.17 34.99
CA ILE A 214 15.54 -45.32 34.09
C ILE A 214 16.53 -45.17 32.93
N VAL A 215 17.02 -46.29 32.41
CA VAL A 215 17.86 -46.30 31.22
C VAL A 215 17.14 -45.69 30.01
N SER A 216 17.92 -45.23 29.03
CA SER A 216 17.37 -44.65 27.79
C SER A 216 16.44 -45.63 27.06
N GLY A 217 15.27 -45.17 26.63
CA GLY A 217 14.27 -45.99 25.94
C GLY A 217 13.42 -46.88 26.86
N GLY A 218 13.65 -46.84 28.18
CA GLY A 218 12.86 -47.59 29.16
C GLY A 218 11.52 -46.93 29.51
N TYR A 219 10.94 -47.34 30.64
CA TYR A 219 9.67 -46.78 31.13
C TYR A 219 9.59 -46.70 32.66
N ALA A 220 8.85 -45.71 33.17
CA ALA A 220 8.46 -45.60 34.57
C ALA A 220 6.94 -45.42 34.69
N ALA A 221 6.27 -46.19 35.55
CA ALA A 221 4.84 -46.01 35.83
C ALA A 221 4.54 -46.02 37.33
N LEU A 222 3.81 -45.01 37.80
CA LEU A 222 3.28 -44.94 39.17
C LEU A 222 1.76 -45.06 39.10
N LEU A 223 1.21 -46.13 39.67
CA LEU A 223 -0.18 -46.54 39.50
C LEU A 223 -0.88 -46.69 40.85
N GLY A 224 -1.95 -45.95 41.10
CA GLY A 224 -2.61 -46.06 42.40
C GLY A 224 -4.05 -45.57 42.43
N GLY A 225 -4.67 -45.56 43.61
CA GLY A 225 -5.89 -44.76 43.83
C GLY A 225 -5.57 -43.27 43.99
N GLN A 226 -4.33 -42.94 44.32
CA GLN A 226 -3.76 -41.60 44.21
C GLN A 226 -2.28 -41.70 43.87
N VAL A 227 -1.77 -40.78 43.05
CA VAL A 227 -0.35 -40.75 42.67
C VAL A 227 0.21 -39.35 42.90
N SER A 228 1.32 -39.23 43.63
CA SER A 228 2.02 -37.95 43.79
C SER A 228 3.53 -38.06 43.56
N ASN A 229 4.07 -37.06 42.86
CA ASN A 229 5.50 -36.87 42.67
C ASN A 229 5.94 -35.49 43.16
N SER A 230 6.79 -35.46 44.19
CA SER A 230 7.55 -34.28 44.64
C SER A 230 9.07 -34.48 44.50
N GLY A 231 9.49 -35.65 44.04
CA GLY A 231 10.86 -36.00 43.71
C GLY A 231 11.18 -35.82 42.22
N VAL A 232 12.10 -36.64 41.71
CA VAL A 232 12.53 -36.62 40.31
C VAL A 232 12.24 -37.97 39.65
N ILE A 233 11.64 -37.94 38.46
CA ILE A 233 11.50 -39.09 37.56
C ILE A 233 12.18 -38.74 36.23
N SER A 234 13.16 -39.54 35.79
CA SER A 234 13.91 -39.29 34.56
C SER A 234 14.03 -40.55 33.71
N VAL A 235 13.53 -40.48 32.47
CA VAL A 235 13.49 -41.58 31.51
C VAL A 235 13.83 -41.07 30.09
N PRO A 236 15.11 -40.86 29.76
CA PRO A 236 15.52 -40.36 28.44
C PRO A 236 15.00 -41.26 27.30
N MET A 237 14.50 -40.69 26.21
CA MET A 237 13.93 -41.40 25.05
C MET A 237 12.84 -42.42 25.38
N GLY A 238 12.25 -42.35 26.59
CA GLY A 238 11.36 -43.38 27.11
C GLY A 238 10.01 -42.82 27.52
N ARG A 239 9.32 -43.53 28.41
CA ARG A 239 7.91 -43.25 28.73
C ARG A 239 7.67 -43.14 30.23
N ILE A 240 6.91 -42.14 30.65
CA ILE A 240 6.53 -41.92 32.04
C ILE A 240 5.01 -41.87 32.16
N GLY A 241 4.43 -42.65 33.07
CA GLY A 241 2.98 -42.71 33.31
C GLY A 241 2.64 -42.53 34.77
N LEU A 242 1.80 -41.57 35.10
CA LEU A 242 1.22 -41.41 36.43
C LEU A 242 -0.29 -41.62 36.31
N GLY A 243 -0.75 -42.79 36.76
CA GLY A 243 -2.12 -43.25 36.54
C GLY A 243 -2.89 -43.42 37.85
N SER A 244 -4.04 -42.76 37.96
CA SER A 244 -4.93 -42.90 39.12
C SER A 244 -6.29 -43.50 38.77
N GLY A 245 -6.62 -44.67 39.31
CA GLY A 245 -7.88 -45.37 39.05
C GLY A 245 -7.91 -46.78 39.64
N GLU A 246 -8.90 -47.57 39.25
CA GLU A 246 -9.06 -48.97 39.70
C GLU A 246 -8.83 -49.99 38.59
N ARG A 247 -8.62 -49.53 37.34
CA ARG A 247 -8.12 -50.35 36.25
C ARG A 247 -7.17 -49.56 35.37
N ILE A 248 -5.94 -50.03 35.23
CA ILE A 248 -4.91 -49.36 34.44
C ILE A 248 -4.20 -50.37 33.55
N THR A 249 -4.15 -50.09 32.26
CA THR A 249 -3.41 -50.91 31.28
C THR A 249 -2.19 -50.16 30.79
N LEU A 250 -1.02 -50.82 30.76
CA LEU A 250 0.18 -50.29 30.13
C LEU A 250 0.48 -51.01 28.81
N ASN A 251 0.64 -50.24 27.73
CA ASN A 251 1.08 -50.72 26.43
C ASN A 251 2.48 -50.19 26.13
N LEU A 252 3.49 -51.05 26.27
CA LEU A 252 4.88 -50.68 26.10
C LEU A 252 5.30 -50.51 24.62
N SER A 253 4.47 -50.94 23.66
CA SER A 253 4.83 -51.04 22.24
C SER A 253 4.00 -50.19 21.28
N GLY A 254 2.91 -49.56 21.74
CA GLY A 254 2.02 -48.74 20.91
C GLY A 254 2.09 -47.25 21.23
N ASP A 255 1.26 -46.42 20.59
CA ASP A 255 1.29 -44.96 20.76
C ASP A 255 0.53 -44.45 22.00
N ASN A 256 -0.40 -45.25 22.53
CA ASN A 256 -1.13 -45.00 23.78
C ASN A 256 -0.46 -45.78 24.92
N PHE A 257 0.45 -45.16 25.66
CA PHE A 257 1.27 -45.87 26.66
C PHE A 257 0.44 -46.35 27.86
N MET A 258 -0.51 -45.55 28.32
CA MET A 258 -1.34 -45.83 29.48
C MET A 258 -2.82 -45.59 29.18
N GLN A 259 -3.67 -46.47 29.70
CA GLN A 259 -5.12 -46.29 29.70
C GLN A 259 -5.61 -46.46 31.13
N VAL A 260 -6.41 -45.51 31.60
CA VAL A 260 -6.96 -45.50 32.95
C VAL A 260 -8.48 -45.61 32.86
N ALA A 261 -9.07 -46.51 33.61
CA ALA A 261 -10.49 -46.77 33.66
C ALA A 261 -10.92 -47.09 35.09
N LEU A 262 -12.22 -46.98 35.36
CA LEU A 262 -12.85 -47.19 36.66
C LEU A 262 -12.34 -46.21 37.74
N PRO A 263 -13.15 -45.24 38.17
CA PRO A 263 -12.74 -44.33 39.23
C PRO A 263 -12.56 -45.07 40.56
N THR A 264 -11.65 -44.55 41.39
CA THR A 264 -11.44 -45.02 42.76
C THR A 264 -12.50 -44.47 43.71
N ASN A 265 -13.09 -45.34 44.53
CA ASN A 265 -14.05 -44.99 45.58
C ASN A 265 -13.29 -44.61 46.85
N SER A 266 -12.73 -43.40 46.87
CA SER A 266 -12.16 -42.82 48.06
C SER A 266 -13.04 -41.67 48.53
N ASP A 267 -13.66 -41.84 49.70
CA ASP A 267 -14.49 -40.81 50.36
C ASP A 267 -13.65 -39.85 51.21
N ASP A 268 -12.34 -39.75 50.97
CA ASP A 268 -11.46 -38.88 51.76
C ASP A 268 -11.65 -37.41 51.31
N PRO A 269 -12.25 -36.55 52.15
CA PRO A 269 -12.49 -35.15 51.80
C PRO A 269 -11.22 -34.29 51.74
N ALA A 270 -10.05 -34.84 52.07
CA ALA A 270 -8.75 -34.20 51.88
C ALA A 270 -8.12 -34.48 50.49
N LEU A 271 -8.81 -35.21 49.61
CA LEU A 271 -8.34 -35.50 48.26
C LEU A 271 -8.46 -34.28 47.34
N GLU A 272 -7.42 -33.44 47.36
CA GLU A 272 -7.34 -32.24 46.53
C GLU A 272 -7.01 -32.51 45.06
N ALA A 273 -6.38 -33.65 44.72
CA ALA A 273 -6.11 -34.13 43.36
C ALA A 273 -5.85 -35.66 43.31
N LEU A 274 -6.22 -36.33 42.20
CA LEU A 274 -5.97 -37.77 41.99
C LEU A 274 -4.54 -38.08 41.49
N VAL A 275 -3.98 -37.21 40.65
CA VAL A 275 -2.58 -37.22 40.22
C VAL A 275 -1.95 -35.86 40.49
N GLU A 276 -0.80 -35.83 41.17
CA GLU A 276 -0.09 -34.61 41.51
C GLU A 276 1.39 -34.67 41.09
N ASN A 277 1.88 -33.61 40.47
CA ASN A 277 3.32 -33.39 40.27
C ASN A 277 3.74 -32.00 40.76
N ALA A 278 4.44 -31.98 41.89
CA ALA A 278 5.14 -30.81 42.44
C ALA A 278 6.67 -30.89 42.24
N GLY A 279 7.16 -32.04 41.76
CA GLY A 279 8.57 -32.30 41.50
C GLY A 279 8.95 -32.13 40.03
N THR A 280 9.91 -32.94 39.56
CA THR A 280 10.37 -32.93 38.16
C THR A 280 10.11 -34.27 37.49
N ILE A 281 9.51 -34.23 36.30
CA ILE A 281 9.35 -35.36 35.39
C ILE A 281 10.08 -35.01 34.08
N SER A 282 11.03 -35.84 33.64
CA SER A 282 11.80 -35.61 32.41
C SER A 282 11.87 -36.87 31.55
N ALA A 283 11.36 -36.78 30.32
CA ALA A 283 11.40 -37.82 29.31
C ALA A 283 11.84 -37.24 27.95
N ASN A 284 13.01 -36.58 27.92
CA ASN A 284 13.52 -35.93 26.71
C ASN A 284 13.61 -36.93 25.53
N GLY A 285 12.99 -36.62 24.40
CA GLY A 285 12.81 -37.50 23.25
C GLY A 285 11.74 -38.59 23.42
N GLY A 286 10.90 -38.46 24.44
CA GLY A 286 9.96 -39.47 24.89
C GLY A 286 8.58 -38.91 25.21
N ARG A 287 7.83 -39.64 26.05
CA ARG A 287 6.41 -39.37 26.33
C ARG A 287 6.12 -39.31 27.83
N VAL A 288 5.28 -38.37 28.24
CA VAL A 288 4.71 -38.29 29.60
C VAL A 288 3.18 -38.32 29.54
N GLU A 289 2.55 -39.20 30.32
CA GLU A 289 1.09 -39.29 30.45
C GLU A 289 0.71 -39.19 31.94
N MET A 290 -0.14 -38.23 32.32
CA MET A 290 -0.72 -38.09 33.66
C MET A 290 -2.24 -38.17 33.54
N LEU A 291 -2.80 -39.33 33.91
CA LEU A 291 -4.21 -39.66 33.65
C LEU A 291 -4.92 -40.11 34.92
N ALA A 292 -6.16 -39.67 35.14
CA ALA A 292 -7.01 -40.25 36.17
C ALA A 292 -8.42 -40.62 35.66
N ALA A 293 -8.97 -41.71 36.18
CA ALA A 293 -10.36 -42.06 35.93
C ALA A 293 -11.29 -41.34 36.92
N THR A 294 -12.28 -40.62 36.40
CA THR A 294 -13.35 -39.98 37.17
C THR A 294 -14.73 -40.42 36.71
N ALA A 295 -15.75 -40.21 37.57
CA ALA A 295 -17.15 -40.32 37.19
C ALA A 295 -17.61 -39.01 36.52
N GLN A 296 -18.56 -39.11 35.58
CA GLN A 296 -19.01 -38.05 34.65
C GLN A 296 -19.53 -36.75 35.30
N ASP A 297 -19.76 -36.74 36.62
CA ASP A 297 -20.25 -35.57 37.39
C ASP A 297 -19.42 -35.30 38.66
N ALA A 298 -18.21 -35.86 38.76
CA ALA A 298 -17.38 -35.72 39.94
C ALA A 298 -16.64 -34.37 39.92
N ALA A 299 -16.97 -33.46 40.84
CA ALA A 299 -16.25 -32.20 41.09
C ALA A 299 -14.87 -32.41 41.76
N ARG A 300 -14.10 -33.41 41.28
CA ARG A 300 -12.75 -33.71 41.77
C ARG A 300 -11.73 -33.10 40.81
N ARG A 301 -10.66 -32.55 41.37
CA ARG A 301 -9.45 -32.26 40.61
C ARG A 301 -8.76 -33.57 40.26
N VAL A 302 -8.53 -33.78 38.98
CA VAL A 302 -7.97 -35.00 38.36
C VAL A 302 -6.46 -34.92 38.36
N VAL A 303 -5.94 -33.79 37.88
CA VAL A 303 -4.50 -33.52 37.75
C VAL A 303 -4.20 -32.17 38.36
N ASN A 304 -3.18 -32.12 39.23
CA ASN A 304 -2.56 -30.89 39.71
C ASN A 304 -1.08 -30.90 39.37
N MET A 305 -0.67 -29.93 38.55
CA MET A 305 0.68 -29.84 38.01
C MET A 305 1.32 -28.48 38.35
N SER A 306 2.12 -28.45 39.41
CA SER A 306 2.80 -27.23 39.92
C SER A 306 4.33 -27.27 39.77
N GLY A 307 4.90 -28.43 39.47
CA GLY A 307 6.35 -28.62 39.30
C GLY A 307 6.85 -28.36 37.87
N VAL A 308 7.70 -29.26 37.37
CA VAL A 308 8.18 -29.26 35.98
C VAL A 308 7.89 -30.61 35.29
N VAL A 309 7.39 -30.56 34.06
CA VAL A 309 7.31 -31.71 33.14
C VAL A 309 8.01 -31.36 31.84
N GLU A 310 9.03 -32.13 31.46
CA GLU A 310 9.85 -31.89 30.27
C GLU A 310 9.90 -33.14 29.38
N ALA A 311 9.61 -32.96 28.10
CA ALA A 311 9.78 -33.95 27.05
C ALA A 311 10.45 -33.28 25.84
N THR A 312 11.61 -32.66 26.05
CA THR A 312 12.34 -31.93 24.98
C THR A 312 12.54 -32.80 23.75
N THR A 313 12.20 -32.30 22.56
CA THR A 313 12.38 -33.02 21.30
C THR A 313 13.87 -33.18 20.98
N VAL A 314 14.30 -34.41 20.76
CA VAL A 314 15.69 -34.75 20.41
C VAL A 314 15.72 -35.60 19.14
N SER A 315 16.81 -35.49 18.38
CA SER A 315 17.06 -36.11 17.06
C SER A 315 16.09 -37.22 16.62
N GLY A 316 15.10 -36.84 15.80
CA GLY A 316 14.21 -37.76 15.08
C GLY A 316 12.97 -38.24 15.84
N THR A 317 12.70 -37.74 17.06
CA THR A 317 11.49 -38.09 17.81
C THR A 317 10.95 -36.89 18.59
N SER A 318 9.77 -36.43 18.20
CA SER A 318 9.04 -35.36 18.89
C SER A 318 8.61 -35.81 20.28
N GLY A 319 8.83 -34.97 21.28
CA GLY A 319 8.31 -35.21 22.61
C GLY A 319 6.79 -35.04 22.69
N SER A 320 6.15 -35.72 23.63
CA SER A 320 4.70 -35.63 23.84
C SER A 320 4.34 -35.66 25.32
N ILE A 321 3.47 -34.73 25.75
CA ILE A 321 2.97 -34.62 27.12
C ILE A 321 1.44 -34.60 27.08
N ILE A 322 0.80 -35.46 27.87
CA ILE A 322 -0.66 -35.58 27.94
C ILE A 322 -1.12 -35.52 29.40
N PHE A 323 -2.00 -34.58 29.71
CA PHE A 323 -2.72 -34.50 30.98
C PHE A 323 -4.22 -34.69 30.75
N GLY A 324 -4.87 -35.53 31.57
CA GLY A 324 -6.33 -35.49 31.60
C GLY A 324 -7.05 -36.55 32.40
N GLY A 325 -8.36 -36.63 32.19
CA GLY A 325 -9.22 -37.58 32.88
C GLY A 325 -10.46 -38.01 32.11
N THR A 326 -10.92 -39.24 32.35
CA THR A 326 -11.91 -39.92 31.49
C THR A 326 -13.38 -39.56 31.77
N GLY A 327 -13.67 -38.65 32.69
CA GLY A 327 -15.04 -38.37 33.15
C GLY A 327 -15.28 -36.92 33.56
N GLY A 328 -14.61 -35.95 32.94
CA GLY A 328 -14.95 -34.53 33.14
C GLY A 328 -14.51 -33.90 34.47
N GLY A 329 -13.52 -34.46 35.18
CA GLY A 329 -12.95 -33.78 36.36
C GLY A 329 -11.98 -32.66 35.98
N SER A 330 -11.51 -31.86 36.96
CA SER A 330 -10.73 -30.64 36.66
C SER A 330 -9.22 -30.85 36.56
N VAL A 331 -8.55 -30.17 35.63
CA VAL A 331 -7.08 -30.15 35.47
C VAL A 331 -6.56 -28.76 35.82
N GLN A 332 -5.58 -28.69 36.72
CA GLN A 332 -4.92 -27.43 37.09
C GLN A 332 -3.43 -27.48 36.77
N VAL A 333 -2.93 -26.46 36.08
CA VAL A 333 -1.51 -26.27 35.81
C VAL A 333 -1.06 -24.91 36.32
N THR A 334 -0.03 -24.91 37.16
CA THR A 334 0.63 -23.69 37.70
C THR A 334 2.14 -23.71 37.50
N GLY A 335 2.67 -24.83 37.00
CA GLY A 335 4.10 -25.04 36.77
C GLY A 335 4.51 -24.91 35.31
N GLN A 336 5.65 -25.52 34.97
CA GLN A 336 6.21 -25.50 33.62
C GLN A 336 6.02 -26.84 32.92
N VAL A 337 5.60 -26.78 31.66
CA VAL A 337 5.39 -27.93 30.78
C VAL A 337 6.10 -27.63 29.47
N SER A 338 7.08 -28.44 29.09
CA SER A 338 7.84 -28.18 27.85
C SER A 338 8.06 -29.44 27.04
N ALA A 339 7.71 -29.37 25.76
CA ALA A 339 8.09 -30.30 24.72
C ALA A 339 8.85 -29.57 23.59
N ALA A 340 9.55 -28.48 23.92
CA ALA A 340 10.30 -27.69 22.95
C ALA A 340 11.45 -28.49 22.33
N ALA A 341 11.89 -28.08 21.15
CA ALA A 341 13.13 -28.56 20.57
C ALA A 341 14.33 -28.11 21.40
N ASP A 342 15.36 -28.95 21.45
CA ASP A 342 16.66 -28.58 22.02
C ASP A 342 17.22 -27.33 21.30
N PRO A 343 17.40 -26.19 21.99
CA PRO A 343 17.85 -24.94 21.37
C PRO A 343 19.33 -24.98 20.97
N GLU A 344 20.12 -25.93 21.50
CA GLU A 344 21.53 -26.10 21.14
C GLU A 344 21.72 -27.04 19.92
N ALA A 345 20.62 -27.39 19.23
CA ALA A 345 20.64 -28.22 18.04
C ALA A 345 21.49 -27.64 16.91
N THR A 346 22.38 -28.45 16.33
CA THR A 346 23.14 -28.06 15.11
C THR A 346 22.34 -28.21 13.81
N VAL A 347 21.11 -28.70 13.88
CA VAL A 347 20.19 -28.91 12.75
C VAL A 347 18.81 -28.44 13.21
N THR A 348 18.02 -27.83 12.34
CA THR A 348 16.64 -27.46 12.64
C THR A 348 15.83 -28.67 13.10
N ARG A 349 15.02 -28.47 14.15
CA ARG A 349 14.19 -29.51 14.78
C ARG A 349 12.83 -28.95 15.09
N SER A 350 11.81 -29.77 14.82
CA SER A 350 10.46 -29.39 15.15
C SER A 350 10.19 -29.46 16.65
N GLY A 351 9.26 -28.65 17.12
CA GLY A 351 8.69 -28.77 18.46
C GLY A 351 7.94 -30.10 18.69
N GLY A 352 7.63 -30.38 19.96
CA GLY A 352 6.81 -31.51 20.39
C GLY A 352 5.35 -31.13 20.63
N PHE A 353 4.63 -31.97 21.39
CA PHE A 353 3.18 -31.86 21.52
C PHE A 353 2.73 -31.83 22.97
N ILE A 354 1.78 -30.95 23.30
CA ILE A 354 1.15 -30.89 24.62
C ILE A 354 -0.37 -31.00 24.46
N THR A 355 -0.99 -31.95 25.14
CA THR A 355 -2.46 -32.10 25.23
C THR A 355 -2.92 -31.99 26.68
N ILE A 356 -3.91 -31.14 26.93
CA ILE A 356 -4.58 -31.01 28.22
C ILE A 356 -6.08 -31.15 28.01
N SER A 357 -6.70 -32.15 28.64
CA SER A 357 -8.14 -32.39 28.54
C SER A 357 -8.73 -32.75 29.91
N GLY A 358 -9.96 -32.34 30.17
CA GLY A 358 -10.70 -32.51 31.42
C GLY A 358 -12.06 -31.83 31.30
N GLY A 359 -12.92 -31.84 32.32
CA GLY A 359 -14.19 -31.10 32.27
C GLY A 359 -14.02 -29.61 32.57
N GLU A 360 -13.11 -29.28 33.49
CA GLU A 360 -12.67 -27.90 33.73
C GLU A 360 -11.14 -27.83 33.67
N ILE A 361 -10.59 -26.81 33.03
CA ILE A 361 -9.14 -26.61 32.91
C ILE A 361 -8.78 -25.22 33.39
N ASP A 362 -7.92 -25.14 34.41
CA ASP A 362 -7.38 -23.87 34.94
C ASP A 362 -5.86 -23.82 34.72
N LEU A 363 -5.39 -22.90 33.90
CA LEU A 363 -3.97 -22.56 33.74
C LEU A 363 -3.71 -21.23 34.46
N ILE A 364 -2.88 -21.26 35.49
CA ILE A 364 -2.66 -20.12 36.40
C ILE A 364 -1.16 -19.87 36.54
N GLY A 365 -0.64 -18.83 35.90
CA GLY A 365 0.78 -18.56 35.77
C GLY A 365 1.56 -19.70 35.10
N ALA A 366 0.89 -20.53 34.31
CA ALA A 366 1.48 -21.69 33.68
C ALA A 366 2.38 -21.28 32.51
N THR A 367 3.41 -22.07 32.22
CA THR A 367 4.19 -21.92 30.97
C THR A 367 4.20 -23.22 30.21
N LEU A 368 3.61 -23.22 29.01
CA LEU A 368 3.59 -24.35 28.09
C LEU A 368 4.43 -23.99 26.86
N ASN A 369 5.45 -24.79 26.55
CA ASN A 369 6.38 -24.47 25.48
C ASN A 369 6.64 -25.67 24.55
N VAL A 370 6.31 -25.49 23.26
CA VAL A 370 6.52 -26.43 22.15
C VAL A 370 7.33 -25.80 21.00
N SER A 371 8.18 -24.82 21.30
CA SER A 371 9.00 -24.10 20.31
C SER A 371 9.89 -25.04 19.49
N GLY A 372 10.14 -24.69 18.23
CA GLY A 372 11.03 -25.40 17.31
C GLY A 372 12.25 -24.55 16.94
N THR A 373 13.37 -25.21 16.60
CA THR A 373 14.44 -24.54 15.82
C THR A 373 14.17 -24.62 14.31
N GLY A 374 13.34 -25.58 13.87
CA GLY A 374 12.57 -25.50 12.63
C GLY A 374 11.12 -25.15 12.96
N ASP A 375 10.17 -25.87 12.38
CA ASP A 375 8.74 -25.67 12.67
C ASP A 375 8.41 -25.89 14.15
N ALA A 376 7.55 -25.08 14.74
CA ALA A 376 7.09 -25.36 16.09
C ALA A 376 6.11 -26.55 16.13
N GLY A 377 5.85 -27.02 17.35
CA GLY A 377 4.89 -28.08 17.62
C GLY A 377 3.47 -27.55 17.83
N TRP A 378 2.66 -28.29 18.59
CA TRP A 378 1.30 -27.85 18.91
C TRP A 378 0.92 -28.02 20.38
N ILE A 379 0.00 -27.17 20.82
CA ILE A 379 -0.65 -27.19 22.14
C ILE A 379 -2.15 -27.34 21.91
N SER A 380 -2.77 -28.35 22.52
CA SER A 380 -4.22 -28.55 22.49
C SER A 380 -4.77 -28.54 23.90
N ILE A 381 -5.63 -27.57 24.22
CA ILE A 381 -6.25 -27.40 25.53
C ILE A 381 -7.76 -27.51 25.37
N GLY A 382 -8.36 -28.41 26.14
CA GLY A 382 -9.80 -28.62 26.16
C GLY A 382 -10.30 -29.63 25.15
N GLU A 383 -9.51 -29.99 24.15
CA GLU A 383 -9.79 -31.12 23.26
C GLU A 383 -8.55 -32.02 23.11
N ASP A 384 -8.77 -33.34 23.07
CA ASP A 384 -7.76 -34.31 22.66
C ASP A 384 -7.89 -34.56 21.14
N PRO A 385 -6.85 -34.25 20.34
CA PRO A 385 -6.89 -34.47 18.89
C PRO A 385 -7.13 -35.93 18.47
N ASN A 386 -6.93 -36.90 19.38
CA ASN A 386 -7.20 -38.32 19.11
C ASN A 386 -8.62 -38.76 19.50
N GLY A 387 -9.42 -37.87 20.11
CA GLY A 387 -10.79 -38.15 20.55
C GLY A 387 -10.90 -39.21 21.65
N VAL A 388 -9.83 -39.46 22.42
CA VAL A 388 -9.82 -40.44 23.51
C VAL A 388 -10.27 -39.81 24.84
N LEU A 389 -9.85 -38.56 25.08
CA LEU A 389 -10.23 -37.78 26.27
C LEU A 389 -11.44 -36.85 25.96
N PRO A 390 -12.25 -36.48 26.97
CA PRO A 390 -13.43 -35.64 26.77
C PRO A 390 -13.08 -34.20 26.37
N ILE A 391 -14.03 -33.53 25.71
CA ILE A 391 -13.97 -32.07 25.49
C ILE A 391 -14.28 -31.36 26.81
N ALA A 392 -13.58 -30.26 27.10
CA ALA A 392 -13.80 -29.47 28.30
C ALA A 392 -15.10 -28.66 28.24
N ASP A 393 -15.76 -28.51 29.38
CA ASP A 393 -16.87 -27.57 29.52
C ASP A 393 -16.34 -26.16 29.79
N ARG A 394 -15.23 -26.02 30.54
CA ARG A 394 -14.57 -24.73 30.81
C ARG A 394 -13.05 -24.79 30.62
N VAL A 395 -12.50 -23.77 29.95
CA VAL A 395 -11.07 -23.47 29.88
C VAL A 395 -10.82 -22.07 30.42
N LEU A 396 -9.89 -21.89 31.37
CA LEU A 396 -9.49 -20.61 31.94
C LEU A 396 -7.97 -20.48 31.92
N LEU A 397 -7.48 -19.41 31.30
CA LEU A 397 -6.08 -18.98 31.31
C LEU A 397 -5.99 -17.59 31.98
N ASP A 398 -5.18 -17.45 33.02
CA ASP A 398 -4.95 -16.16 33.68
C ASP A 398 -3.92 -15.28 32.95
N GLU A 399 -3.82 -14.02 33.37
CA GLU A 399 -2.91 -13.00 32.82
C GLU A 399 -1.42 -13.38 32.79
N MET A 400 -1.00 -14.31 33.66
CA MET A 400 0.39 -14.73 33.78
C MET A 400 0.71 -16.00 32.97
N THR A 401 -0.30 -16.63 32.37
CA THR A 401 -0.13 -17.87 31.61
C THR A 401 0.49 -17.58 30.24
N MET A 402 1.51 -18.36 29.87
CA MET A 402 2.20 -18.26 28.59
C MET A 402 2.14 -19.58 27.81
N LEU A 403 1.62 -19.53 26.59
CA LEU A 403 1.64 -20.62 25.61
C LEU A 403 2.61 -20.25 24.49
N ILE A 404 3.63 -21.06 24.25
CA ILE A 404 4.74 -20.74 23.33
C ILE A 404 4.91 -21.87 22.32
N ALA A 405 4.73 -21.54 21.04
CA ALA A 405 4.85 -22.41 19.89
C ALA A 405 5.62 -21.69 18.76
N ASP A 406 6.75 -21.07 19.10
CA ASP A 406 7.58 -20.30 18.17
C ASP A 406 8.55 -21.17 17.37
N ALA A 407 8.73 -20.87 16.10
CA ALA A 407 9.93 -21.25 15.36
C ALA A 407 11.04 -20.23 15.60
N THR A 408 12.27 -20.70 15.87
CA THR A 408 13.38 -19.82 16.29
C THR A 408 14.49 -19.66 15.23
N LEU A 409 14.45 -20.38 14.10
CA LEU A 409 15.38 -20.16 12.97
C LEU A 409 14.66 -20.12 11.62
N ALA A 410 14.54 -21.25 10.92
CA ALA A 410 13.92 -21.35 9.60
C ALA A 410 12.82 -22.42 9.68
N GLY A 411 11.60 -22.00 9.95
CA GLY A 411 10.43 -22.84 10.14
C GLY A 411 9.19 -22.05 10.53
N SER A 412 8.03 -22.67 10.40
CA SER A 412 6.76 -22.00 10.66
C SER A 412 6.39 -22.06 12.14
N GLY A 413 5.67 -21.03 12.60
CA GLY A 413 5.01 -21.02 13.91
C GLY A 413 4.05 -22.19 14.07
N GLY A 414 3.78 -22.54 15.33
CA GLY A 414 3.09 -23.76 15.68
C GLY A 414 1.59 -23.60 15.77
N THR A 415 0.91 -24.63 16.25
CA THR A 415 -0.56 -24.62 16.37
C THR A 415 -1.04 -24.63 17.81
N ILE A 416 -2.00 -23.77 18.14
CA ILE A 416 -2.59 -23.70 19.48
C ILE A 416 -4.12 -23.75 19.38
N TRP A 417 -4.73 -24.76 20.01
CA TRP A 417 -6.19 -24.90 20.14
C TRP A 417 -6.62 -24.69 21.60
N LEU A 418 -7.60 -23.81 21.81
CA LEU A 418 -8.33 -23.61 23.06
C LEU A 418 -9.81 -23.93 22.84
N THR A 419 -10.27 -25.11 23.27
CA THR A 419 -11.62 -25.61 22.96
C THR A 419 -12.47 -25.80 24.22
N SER A 420 -13.74 -25.37 24.22
CA SER A 420 -14.70 -25.73 25.28
C SER A 420 -16.15 -25.88 24.79
N ASN A 421 -16.99 -26.54 25.58
CA ASN A 421 -18.43 -26.65 25.32
C ASN A 421 -19.24 -25.46 25.89
N ALA A 422 -18.71 -24.71 26.87
CA ALA A 422 -19.50 -23.69 27.58
C ALA A 422 -18.77 -22.37 27.84
N LEU A 423 -17.49 -22.37 28.23
CA LEU A 423 -16.74 -21.14 28.47
C LEU A 423 -15.25 -21.32 28.17
N THR A 424 -14.72 -20.47 27.28
CA THR A 424 -13.28 -20.26 27.12
C THR A 424 -12.92 -18.86 27.60
N GLN A 425 -12.15 -18.75 28.68
CA GLN A 425 -11.56 -17.50 29.16
C GLN A 425 -10.06 -17.49 28.87
N PHE A 426 -9.62 -16.50 28.09
CA PHE A 426 -8.22 -16.31 27.72
C PHE A 426 -7.74 -14.92 28.12
N ASP A 427 -7.01 -14.83 29.24
CA ASP A 427 -6.41 -13.59 29.73
C ASP A 427 -4.86 -13.57 29.56
N GLY A 428 -4.26 -14.71 29.18
CA GLY A 428 -2.80 -14.91 29.12
C GLY A 428 -2.13 -14.47 27.81
N SER A 429 -0.94 -15.00 27.50
CA SER A 429 -0.23 -14.74 26.24
C SER A 429 0.02 -16.01 25.43
N ILE A 430 -0.20 -15.94 24.12
CA ILE A 430 0.14 -16.94 23.12
C ILE A 430 1.24 -16.36 22.20
N SER A 431 2.26 -17.16 21.90
CA SER A 431 3.25 -16.87 20.87
C SER A 431 3.36 -18.08 19.94
N ALA A 432 3.18 -17.88 18.64
CA ALA A 432 3.28 -18.87 17.59
C ALA A 432 3.96 -18.24 16.36
N ARG A 433 5.15 -17.66 16.57
CA ARG A 433 5.90 -16.92 15.55
C ARG A 433 6.59 -17.79 14.53
N GLY A 434 6.70 -17.29 13.29
CA GLY A 434 7.61 -17.79 12.27
C GLY A 434 9.07 -17.48 12.60
N GLY A 435 9.99 -18.28 12.05
CA GLY A 435 11.41 -18.18 12.34
C GLY A 435 12.08 -16.90 11.84
N ASP A 436 13.06 -16.39 12.60
CA ASP A 436 13.84 -15.17 12.29
C ASP A 436 14.53 -15.18 10.91
N THR A 437 14.74 -16.37 10.32
CA THR A 437 15.42 -16.56 9.03
C THR A 437 14.53 -17.18 7.95
N GLY A 438 13.23 -17.34 8.21
CA GLY A 438 12.23 -17.85 7.27
C GLY A 438 11.14 -18.71 7.92
N GLY A 439 10.03 -18.91 7.19
CA GLY A 439 8.85 -19.65 7.64
C GLY A 439 7.70 -18.71 8.03
N ASP A 440 6.48 -19.25 7.99
CA ASP A 440 5.25 -18.49 8.18
C ASP A 440 4.83 -18.48 9.66
N GLY A 441 3.87 -17.64 10.02
CA GLY A 441 3.31 -17.59 11.36
C GLY A 441 2.44 -18.81 11.64
N GLY A 442 2.20 -19.06 12.92
CA GLY A 442 1.43 -20.20 13.41
C GLY A 442 -0.08 -19.99 13.42
N PHE A 443 -0.81 -21.07 13.71
CA PHE A 443 -2.27 -21.05 13.75
C PHE A 443 -2.77 -21.07 15.19
N VAL A 444 -3.69 -20.17 15.53
CA VAL A 444 -4.33 -20.13 16.84
C VAL A 444 -5.84 -20.19 16.66
N ASP A 445 -6.50 -21.12 17.36
CA ASP A 445 -7.94 -21.28 17.33
C ASP A 445 -8.49 -21.31 18.75
N ILE A 446 -9.39 -20.38 19.03
CA ILE A 446 -10.06 -20.20 20.31
C ILE A 446 -11.54 -20.40 20.09
N PHE A 447 -12.04 -21.54 20.55
CA PHE A 447 -13.37 -22.02 20.27
C PHE A 447 -14.17 -22.27 21.56
N SER A 448 -15.45 -21.93 21.53
CA SER A 448 -16.43 -22.40 22.50
C SER A 448 -17.79 -22.60 21.83
N ASP A 449 -18.49 -23.69 22.14
CA ASP A 449 -19.92 -23.83 21.84
C ASP A 449 -20.79 -22.85 22.68
N GLY A 450 -20.19 -22.21 23.71
CA GLY A 450 -20.83 -21.25 24.60
C GLY A 450 -20.24 -19.84 24.51
N GLU A 451 -19.67 -19.35 25.62
CA GLU A 451 -19.10 -18.00 25.74
C GLU A 451 -17.58 -18.00 25.57
N ILE A 452 -17.04 -16.97 24.93
CA ILE A 452 -15.60 -16.69 24.90
C ILE A 452 -15.36 -15.32 25.53
N THR A 453 -14.43 -15.27 26.48
CA THR A 453 -13.85 -14.01 26.99
C THR A 453 -12.38 -13.97 26.59
N PHE A 454 -11.98 -12.89 25.92
CA PHE A 454 -10.65 -12.72 25.35
C PHE A 454 -10.08 -11.38 25.84
N ASP A 455 -9.18 -11.45 26.82
CA ASP A 455 -8.42 -10.32 27.36
C ASP A 455 -6.89 -10.50 27.19
N GLY A 456 -6.46 -11.64 26.62
CA GLY A 456 -5.07 -12.02 26.42
C GLY A 456 -4.41 -11.50 25.14
N PHE A 457 -3.15 -11.89 24.93
CA PHE A 457 -2.29 -11.47 23.81
C PHE A 457 -1.93 -12.66 22.91
N VAL A 458 -1.88 -12.47 21.58
CA VAL A 458 -1.49 -13.51 20.61
C VAL A 458 -0.47 -12.93 19.63
N ASP A 459 0.71 -13.56 19.49
CA ASP A 459 1.78 -13.18 18.56
C ASP A 459 2.00 -14.30 17.53
N THR A 460 1.64 -14.06 16.27
CA THR A 460 1.85 -15.01 15.15
C THR A 460 2.81 -14.45 14.08
N ILE A 461 3.67 -13.49 14.46
CA ILE A 461 4.52 -12.76 13.51
C ILE A 461 5.51 -13.70 12.79
N ALA A 462 5.66 -13.50 11.48
CA ALA A 462 6.71 -14.12 10.66
C ALA A 462 7.57 -13.03 9.99
N PRO A 463 8.82 -12.78 10.44
CA PRO A 463 9.63 -11.69 9.90
C PRO A 463 9.96 -11.78 8.40
N LEU A 464 9.92 -12.98 7.81
CA LEU A 464 10.28 -13.27 6.43
C LEU A 464 9.27 -14.22 5.74
N GLY A 465 8.05 -14.34 6.26
CA GLY A 465 6.98 -15.23 5.76
C GLY A 465 5.59 -14.63 5.92
N GLU A 466 4.56 -15.36 5.53
CA GLU A 466 3.16 -14.95 5.76
C GLU A 466 2.83 -15.00 7.25
N TRP A 467 1.98 -14.10 7.73
CA TRP A 467 1.59 -14.08 9.13
C TRP A 467 0.61 -15.21 9.44
N GLY A 468 0.65 -15.65 10.68
CA GLY A 468 -0.20 -16.75 11.13
C GLY A 468 -1.61 -16.29 11.49
N SER A 469 -2.60 -17.14 11.26
CA SER A 469 -4.02 -16.82 11.46
C SER A 469 -4.45 -17.04 12.91
N VAL A 470 -5.36 -16.18 13.38
CA VAL A 470 -6.05 -16.33 14.67
C VAL A 470 -7.55 -16.43 14.40
N TYR A 471 -8.16 -17.55 14.77
CA TYR A 471 -9.60 -17.77 14.71
C TYR A 471 -10.20 -17.68 16.11
N SER A 472 -11.29 -16.94 16.23
CA SER A 472 -12.11 -16.91 17.44
C SER A 472 -13.57 -16.87 17.04
N THR A 473 -14.28 -17.99 17.17
CA THR A 473 -15.71 -18.04 16.89
C THR A 473 -16.49 -17.90 18.19
N SER A 474 -17.06 -16.73 18.45
CA SER A 474 -18.11 -16.54 19.45
C SER A 474 -19.23 -15.67 18.88
N VAL A 475 -20.44 -15.90 19.38
CA VAL A 475 -21.66 -15.19 18.95
C VAL A 475 -21.62 -13.69 19.34
N GLN A 476 -20.63 -13.20 20.09
CA GLN A 476 -20.47 -11.76 20.42
C GLN A 476 -19.00 -11.40 20.69
N GLY A 477 -18.29 -10.83 19.71
CA GLY A 477 -16.91 -10.36 19.87
C GLY A 477 -16.81 -8.86 20.16
N ASN A 478 -16.28 -8.48 21.34
CA ASN A 478 -15.73 -7.14 21.59
C ASN A 478 -14.20 -7.29 21.73
N TYR A 479 -13.42 -6.54 20.96
CA TYR A 479 -11.97 -6.44 21.13
C TYR A 479 -11.64 -5.17 21.94
N SER A 480 -10.66 -5.24 22.85
CA SER A 480 -10.21 -4.07 23.61
C SER A 480 -9.12 -3.30 22.86
N ASN A 481 -9.25 -1.98 22.77
CA ASN A 481 -8.24 -1.10 22.17
C ASN A 481 -6.88 -1.20 22.89
N SER A 482 -6.88 -1.54 24.18
CA SER A 482 -5.63 -1.79 24.95
C SER A 482 -4.80 -2.96 24.42
N ILE A 483 -5.38 -3.81 23.56
CA ILE A 483 -4.72 -4.94 22.89
C ILE A 483 -4.30 -4.54 21.47
N LEU A 484 -5.18 -3.88 20.73
CA LEU A 484 -4.95 -3.55 19.32
C LEU A 484 -3.88 -2.46 19.12
N GLU A 485 -3.85 -1.42 19.96
CA GLU A 485 -2.91 -0.29 19.77
C GLU A 485 -1.44 -0.71 19.88
N PRO A 486 -0.99 -1.46 20.92
CA PRO A 486 0.41 -1.90 20.98
C PRO A 486 0.80 -2.85 19.85
N ILE A 487 -0.15 -3.62 19.33
CA ILE A 487 0.06 -4.49 18.16
C ILE A 487 0.29 -3.59 16.96
N LEU A 488 -0.63 -2.69 16.64
CA LEU A 488 -0.51 -1.78 15.50
C LEU A 488 0.80 -0.97 15.57
N GLU A 489 1.21 -0.48 16.74
CA GLU A 489 2.48 0.25 16.91
C GLU A 489 3.76 -0.56 16.60
N ALA A 490 3.71 -1.90 16.71
CA ALA A 490 4.87 -2.77 16.55
C ALA A 490 4.92 -3.52 15.20
N ASN A 491 3.83 -3.47 14.42
CA ASN A 491 3.51 -4.43 13.37
C ASN A 491 3.18 -3.76 12.03
N GLY A 492 3.11 -4.54 10.94
CA GLY A 492 2.79 -4.05 9.59
C GLY A 492 1.34 -4.28 9.13
N LEU A 493 0.66 -5.33 9.60
CA LEU A 493 -0.74 -5.63 9.25
C LEU A 493 -1.46 -6.33 10.43
N VAL A 494 -2.69 -5.92 10.73
CA VAL A 494 -3.59 -6.50 11.72
C VAL A 494 -4.96 -6.68 11.07
N SER A 495 -5.37 -7.92 10.83
CA SER A 495 -6.69 -8.26 10.28
C SER A 495 -7.60 -8.84 11.36
N LEU A 496 -8.83 -8.35 11.44
CA LEU A 496 -9.91 -8.92 12.24
C LEU A 496 -10.96 -9.52 11.31
N GLU A 497 -11.17 -10.83 11.39
CA GLU A 497 -12.04 -11.57 10.48
C GLU A 497 -13.24 -12.18 11.23
N TRP A 498 -14.45 -11.97 10.71
CA TRP A 498 -15.71 -12.49 11.27
C TRP A 498 -16.60 -13.08 10.18
N PHE A 499 -16.95 -14.36 10.28
CA PHE A 499 -17.81 -15.03 9.29
C PHE A 499 -19.00 -15.73 9.96
N ASP A 500 -20.03 -16.06 9.17
CA ASP A 500 -21.19 -16.89 9.55
C ASP A 500 -22.04 -16.33 10.74
N GLN A 501 -22.22 -15.01 10.83
CA GLN A 501 -23.03 -14.42 11.90
C GLN A 501 -24.53 -14.78 11.74
N PRO A 502 -25.27 -15.03 12.84
CA PRO A 502 -26.72 -15.25 12.78
C PRO A 502 -27.47 -14.08 12.11
N GLU A 503 -28.48 -14.38 11.28
CA GLU A 503 -29.32 -13.35 10.64
C GLU A 503 -29.85 -12.31 11.66
N GLY A 504 -29.45 -11.05 11.51
CA GLY A 504 -29.89 -9.92 12.33
C GLY A 504 -28.93 -9.50 13.45
N GLU A 505 -27.79 -10.16 13.62
CA GLU A 505 -26.67 -9.69 14.44
C GLU A 505 -25.70 -8.83 13.62
N TYR A 506 -24.99 -7.91 14.30
CA TYR A 506 -24.10 -6.93 13.67
C TYR A 506 -22.86 -6.71 14.53
N ILE A 507 -21.71 -6.58 13.87
CA ILE A 507 -20.41 -6.40 14.52
C ILE A 507 -20.23 -4.92 14.85
N ARG A 508 -19.58 -4.63 15.98
CA ARG A 508 -19.35 -3.26 16.45
C ARG A 508 -17.91 -3.11 16.92
N SER A 509 -17.27 -2.01 16.52
CA SER A 509 -16.11 -1.48 17.23
C SER A 509 -16.57 -0.51 18.33
N SER A 510 -15.79 -0.34 19.41
CA SER A 510 -16.09 0.66 20.43
C SER A 510 -14.81 1.29 20.98
N GLY A 511 -14.82 2.61 21.20
CA GLY A 511 -13.68 3.38 21.72
C GLY A 511 -12.76 3.95 20.65
N GLU A 512 -11.75 4.72 21.06
CA GLU A 512 -10.72 5.27 20.16
C GLU A 512 -9.58 4.26 19.96
N LEU A 513 -9.21 3.99 18.71
CA LEU A 513 -8.10 3.14 18.31
C LEU A 513 -7.02 4.02 17.66
N SER A 514 -5.83 4.09 18.26
CA SER A 514 -4.73 4.92 17.77
C SER A 514 -3.41 4.15 17.60
N TRP A 515 -2.67 4.44 16.52
CA TRP A 515 -1.29 3.96 16.33
C TRP A 515 -0.47 4.94 15.47
N SER A 516 0.86 4.86 15.51
CA SER A 516 1.75 5.81 14.84
C SER A 516 2.63 5.21 13.73
N SER A 517 2.73 3.88 13.67
CA SER A 517 3.41 3.12 12.60
C SER A 517 2.65 3.18 11.27
N ASP A 518 3.26 2.66 10.21
CA ASP A 518 2.66 2.42 8.90
C ASP A 518 1.79 1.15 8.83
N ALA A 519 1.34 0.65 9.99
CA ALA A 519 0.56 -0.56 10.08
C ALA A 519 -0.79 -0.44 9.37
N ILE A 520 -1.19 -1.53 8.72
CA ILE A 520 -2.52 -1.72 8.14
C ILE A 520 -3.42 -2.35 9.20
N PHE A 521 -4.56 -1.73 9.48
CA PHE A 521 -5.66 -2.33 10.22
C PHE A 521 -6.76 -2.73 9.23
N GLN A 522 -7.14 -4.01 9.21
CA GLN A 522 -8.15 -4.54 8.30
C GLN A 522 -9.30 -5.18 9.07
N ILE A 523 -10.52 -4.96 8.58
CA ILE A 523 -11.73 -5.62 9.05
C ILE A 523 -12.31 -6.42 7.89
N VAL A 524 -12.48 -7.73 8.08
CA VAL A 524 -13.12 -8.64 7.12
C VAL A 524 -14.36 -9.25 7.75
N THR A 525 -15.52 -9.11 7.11
CA THR A 525 -16.78 -9.69 7.57
C THR A 525 -17.71 -10.03 6.41
N ASP A 526 -18.71 -10.89 6.61
CA ASP A 526 -19.79 -11.17 5.65
C ASP A 526 -21.16 -10.55 6.06
N SER A 527 -21.14 -9.77 7.13
CA SER A 527 -22.30 -9.26 7.86
C SER A 527 -22.25 -7.74 8.05
N GLU A 528 -23.40 -7.12 8.33
CA GLU A 528 -23.50 -5.67 8.56
C GLU A 528 -22.52 -5.22 9.67
N TYR A 529 -21.70 -4.22 9.36
CA TYR A 529 -20.72 -3.66 10.28
C TYR A 529 -21.16 -2.28 10.76
N ARG A 530 -21.20 -2.08 12.09
CA ARG A 530 -21.54 -0.78 12.69
C ARG A 530 -20.30 -0.14 13.30
N TYR A 531 -19.79 0.89 12.62
CA TYR A 531 -18.63 1.65 13.02
C TYR A 531 -19.02 2.67 14.11
N ARG A 532 -18.44 2.56 15.32
CA ARG A 532 -18.72 3.46 16.46
C ARG A 532 -17.48 4.02 17.15
N GLY A 533 -16.31 3.45 16.89
CA GLY A 533 -15.04 3.90 17.48
C GLY A 533 -14.33 4.92 16.61
N THR A 534 -13.51 5.80 17.16
CA THR A 534 -12.65 6.72 16.37
C THR A 534 -11.35 6.01 15.99
N ILE A 535 -10.84 6.23 14.77
CA ILE A 535 -9.56 5.70 14.31
C ILE A 535 -8.60 6.85 14.06
N ASN A 536 -7.40 6.78 14.66
CA ASN A 536 -6.39 7.82 14.53
C ASN A 536 -4.99 7.22 14.34
N ALA A 537 -4.58 7.11 13.09
CA ALA A 537 -3.29 6.62 12.66
C ALA A 537 -2.75 7.32 11.41
N PRO A 538 -2.22 8.55 11.53
CA PRO A 538 -1.85 9.39 10.39
C PRO A 538 -0.86 8.79 9.38
N ASN A 539 -0.10 7.75 9.78
CA ASN A 539 0.85 7.05 8.92
C ASN A 539 0.36 5.65 8.51
N GLY A 540 -0.66 5.12 9.18
CA GLY A 540 -1.16 3.77 9.01
C GLY A 540 -2.37 3.71 8.09
N SER A 541 -2.82 2.50 7.79
CA SER A 541 -3.92 2.29 6.85
C SER A 541 -5.10 1.59 7.49
N PHE A 542 -6.31 1.88 7.02
CA PHE A 542 -7.54 1.23 7.47
C PHE A 542 -8.34 0.66 6.29
N TYR A 543 -8.54 -0.65 6.28
CA TYR A 543 -9.21 -1.39 5.21
C TYR A 543 -10.48 -2.05 5.75
N ILE A 544 -11.57 -1.96 4.99
CA ILE A 544 -12.83 -2.64 5.32
C ILE A 544 -13.31 -3.46 4.13
N ASP A 545 -13.59 -4.73 4.42
CA ASP A 545 -14.12 -5.73 3.50
C ASP A 545 -15.26 -6.50 4.19
N ALA A 546 -16.45 -5.91 4.22
CA ALA A 546 -17.60 -6.39 4.98
C ALA A 546 -18.61 -7.23 4.19
N GLY A 547 -18.47 -7.38 2.87
CA GLY A 547 -19.45 -8.03 1.98
C GLY A 547 -20.88 -7.48 2.09
N SER A 548 -21.08 -6.34 2.76
CA SER A 548 -22.37 -5.86 3.27
C SER A 548 -22.36 -4.36 3.57
N THR A 549 -23.43 -3.86 4.21
CA THR A 549 -23.57 -2.44 4.54
C THR A 549 -22.74 -2.05 5.77
N ILE A 550 -22.04 -0.92 5.68
CA ILE A 550 -21.33 -0.28 6.78
C ILE A 550 -22.14 0.93 7.24
N ILE A 551 -22.45 0.99 8.54
CA ILE A 551 -23.23 2.08 9.14
C ILE A 551 -22.38 2.78 10.21
N THR A 552 -22.21 4.09 10.06
CA THR A 552 -21.58 4.93 11.08
C THR A 552 -22.57 5.29 12.18
N GLU A 553 -22.21 5.05 13.44
CA GLU A 553 -23.08 5.27 14.60
C GLU A 553 -22.35 5.93 15.76
N ARG A 554 -23.09 6.70 16.56
CA ARG A 554 -22.57 7.28 17.80
C ARG A 554 -22.38 6.20 18.86
N LEU A 555 -21.28 6.30 19.63
CA LEU A 555 -21.05 5.41 20.77
C LEU A 555 -22.18 5.54 21.81
N ASN A 556 -22.56 6.76 22.18
CA ASN A 556 -23.71 7.06 23.03
C ASN A 556 -24.59 8.20 22.46
N PRO A 557 -25.87 8.28 22.86
CA PRO A 557 -26.73 9.40 22.49
C PRO A 557 -26.14 10.74 22.95
N GLY A 558 -25.84 11.63 22.00
CA GLY A 558 -25.26 12.95 22.25
C GLY A 558 -23.76 13.07 21.98
N ASP A 559 -23.04 11.96 21.80
CA ASP A 559 -21.63 11.95 21.39
C ASP A 559 -21.49 12.36 19.91
N PRO A 560 -20.38 12.96 19.46
CA PRO A 560 -20.12 13.15 18.04
C PRO A 560 -20.06 11.81 17.29
N LEU A 561 -20.23 11.83 15.97
CA LEU A 561 -19.91 10.67 15.15
C LEU A 561 -18.40 10.36 15.25
N PRO A 562 -18.00 9.08 15.14
CA PRO A 562 -16.59 8.71 15.15
C PRO A 562 -15.83 9.36 13.97
N SER A 563 -14.56 9.71 14.17
CA SER A 563 -13.69 10.20 13.10
C SER A 563 -12.73 9.13 12.60
N ILE A 564 -12.20 9.31 11.39
CA ILE A 564 -11.14 8.50 10.79
C ILE A 564 -10.03 9.44 10.35
N ASN A 565 -8.83 9.24 10.89
CA ASN A 565 -7.61 9.93 10.51
C ASN A 565 -6.53 8.90 10.19
N VAL A 566 -6.30 8.60 8.91
CA VAL A 566 -5.36 7.56 8.47
C VAL A 566 -4.57 8.02 7.24
N ASP A 567 -3.45 7.38 6.93
CA ASP A 567 -2.78 7.60 5.66
C ASP A 567 -3.63 7.05 4.51
N THR A 568 -3.92 5.74 4.52
CA THR A 568 -4.76 5.09 3.51
C THR A 568 -6.08 4.62 4.11
N PHE A 569 -7.21 4.98 3.50
CA PHE A 569 -8.53 4.44 3.82
C PHE A 569 -9.13 3.73 2.61
N ALA A 570 -9.46 2.44 2.77
CA ALA A 570 -9.95 1.60 1.68
C ALA A 570 -11.25 0.87 2.03
N VAL A 571 -12.23 0.95 1.13
CA VAL A 571 -13.49 0.21 1.19
C VAL A 571 -13.54 -0.73 -0.01
N ILE A 572 -13.56 -2.05 0.18
CA ILE A 572 -13.27 -3.02 -0.90
C ILE A 572 -14.53 -3.67 -1.49
N ASP A 573 -15.18 -4.59 -0.77
CA ASP A 573 -16.44 -5.23 -1.16
C ASP A 573 -17.51 -4.86 -0.13
N SER A 574 -17.94 -3.60 -0.12
CA SER A 574 -18.80 -3.06 0.95
C SER A 574 -19.61 -1.84 0.53
N ASN A 575 -20.75 -1.65 1.20
CA ASN A 575 -21.64 -0.51 0.98
C ASN A 575 -21.58 0.47 2.16
N TRP A 576 -20.74 1.49 2.07
CA TRP A 576 -20.69 2.55 3.08
C TRP A 576 -21.84 3.53 2.89
N VAL A 577 -22.62 3.78 3.95
CA VAL A 577 -23.78 4.67 3.89
C VAL A 577 -23.77 5.69 5.02
N GLU A 578 -23.67 6.96 4.66
CA GLU A 578 -23.70 8.09 5.58
C GLU A 578 -24.49 9.26 4.98
N VAL A 579 -25.71 9.48 5.49
CA VAL A 579 -26.61 10.55 5.04
C VAL A 579 -27.07 11.39 6.23
N GLY A 580 -26.78 12.70 6.21
CA GLY A 580 -27.16 13.65 7.25
C GLY A 580 -25.96 14.31 7.93
N GLU A 581 -25.69 13.93 9.17
CA GLU A 581 -24.46 14.33 9.84
C GLU A 581 -23.32 13.43 9.37
N LEU A 582 -22.18 14.03 9.02
CA LEU A 582 -21.01 13.31 8.49
C LEU A 582 -19.92 13.18 9.56
N SER A 583 -19.28 12.02 9.62
CA SER A 583 -18.04 11.75 10.34
C SER A 583 -16.88 12.57 9.77
N GLU A 584 -15.93 12.95 10.61
CA GLU A 584 -14.70 13.62 10.14
C GLU A 584 -13.78 12.58 9.49
N LEU A 585 -13.31 12.87 8.27
CA LEU A 585 -12.48 11.99 7.46
C LEU A 585 -11.22 12.75 7.03
N THR A 586 -10.06 12.36 7.56
CA THR A 586 -8.74 12.90 7.22
C THR A 586 -7.91 11.76 6.63
N VAL A 587 -7.71 11.76 5.32
CA VAL A 587 -7.13 10.64 4.57
C VAL A 587 -6.21 11.17 3.48
N ASN A 588 -4.97 10.64 3.40
CA ASN A 588 -4.03 11.00 2.34
C ASN A 588 -4.28 10.21 1.05
N ASN A 589 -4.66 8.94 1.16
CA ASN A 589 -4.95 8.03 0.05
C ASN A 589 -6.30 7.32 0.24
N PHE A 590 -7.28 7.63 -0.61
CA PHE A 590 -8.63 7.08 -0.52
C PHE A 590 -8.90 6.08 -1.66
N VAL A 591 -9.36 4.88 -1.32
CA VAL A 591 -9.57 3.79 -2.28
C VAL A 591 -10.96 3.20 -2.14
N ILE A 592 -11.69 3.14 -3.25
CA ILE A 592 -12.96 2.39 -3.36
C ILE A 592 -12.71 1.20 -4.30
N GLY A 593 -13.05 0.00 -3.81
CA GLY A 593 -13.03 -1.25 -4.55
C GLY A 593 -14.06 -1.29 -5.68
N PRO A 594 -13.89 -2.17 -6.67
CA PRO A 594 -14.76 -2.23 -7.85
C PRO A 594 -16.19 -2.64 -7.51
N ASP A 595 -16.37 -3.42 -6.45
CA ASP A 595 -17.67 -3.90 -5.97
C ASP A 595 -18.18 -3.11 -4.76
N ALA A 596 -17.44 -2.09 -4.30
CA ALA A 596 -17.87 -1.22 -3.21
C ALA A 596 -18.77 -0.07 -3.68
N SER A 597 -19.61 0.42 -2.76
CA SER A 597 -20.28 1.71 -2.87
C SER A 597 -19.97 2.59 -1.66
N PHE A 598 -19.86 3.90 -1.89
CA PHE A 598 -19.55 4.87 -0.85
C PHE A 598 -20.51 6.06 -0.92
N LEU A 599 -21.66 5.95 -0.26
CA LEU A 599 -22.62 7.06 -0.18
C LEU A 599 -22.29 7.93 1.03
N ARG A 600 -21.84 9.16 0.77
CA ARG A 600 -21.56 10.17 1.80
C ARG A 600 -22.16 11.52 1.42
N ALA A 601 -23.23 11.92 2.09
CA ALA A 601 -23.97 13.14 1.79
C ALA A 601 -24.56 13.80 3.04
N THR A 602 -24.68 15.13 3.06
CA THR A 602 -25.28 15.85 4.20
C THR A 602 -26.80 15.77 4.27
N GLY A 603 -27.43 15.19 3.24
CA GLY A 603 -28.87 15.02 3.14
C GLY A 603 -29.28 14.51 1.76
N GLY A 604 -30.60 14.44 1.54
CA GLY A 604 -31.20 13.96 0.29
C GLY A 604 -31.51 12.46 0.29
N SER A 605 -32.23 12.03 -0.74
CA SER A 605 -32.58 10.62 -0.99
C SER A 605 -32.10 10.13 -2.36
N GLY A 606 -31.32 10.95 -3.08
CA GLY A 606 -30.81 10.63 -4.41
C GLY A 606 -31.86 10.67 -5.51
N THR A 607 -33.04 11.24 -5.24
CA THR A 607 -34.11 11.37 -6.24
C THR A 607 -34.07 12.73 -6.91
N THR A 608 -34.65 12.89 -8.10
CA THR A 608 -34.65 14.17 -8.82
C THR A 608 -35.25 15.34 -8.02
N ASN A 609 -36.19 15.08 -7.10
CA ASN A 609 -36.80 16.14 -6.26
C ASN A 609 -36.08 16.34 -4.92
N ASP A 610 -35.14 15.46 -4.58
CA ASP A 610 -34.45 15.42 -3.30
C ASP A 610 -33.06 14.79 -3.51
N PRO A 611 -32.17 15.49 -4.25
CA PRO A 611 -30.85 14.99 -4.60
C PRO A 611 -29.96 14.86 -3.36
N TYR A 612 -28.99 13.95 -3.42
CA TYR A 612 -27.95 13.87 -2.39
C TYR A 612 -27.09 15.13 -2.39
N VAL A 613 -26.87 15.71 -1.21
CA VAL A 613 -26.09 16.95 -1.06
C VAL A 613 -24.64 16.62 -0.69
N LEU A 614 -23.73 16.78 -1.65
CA LEU A 614 -22.31 16.47 -1.52
C LEU A 614 -21.56 17.68 -0.96
N THR A 615 -20.64 17.46 -0.01
CA THR A 615 -19.89 18.57 0.61
C THR A 615 -18.38 18.37 0.76
N ASP A 616 -17.86 17.23 0.31
CA ASP A 616 -16.43 16.91 0.33
C ASP A 616 -16.07 16.01 -0.87
N ILE A 617 -14.76 15.91 -1.15
CA ILE A 617 -14.23 15.13 -2.28
C ILE A 617 -14.51 13.63 -2.14
N PHE A 618 -14.64 13.12 -0.91
CA PHE A 618 -14.94 11.71 -0.65
C PHE A 618 -16.37 11.37 -1.07
N GLY A 619 -17.34 12.24 -0.79
CA GLY A 619 -18.71 12.12 -1.27
C GLY A 619 -18.81 12.23 -2.80
N LEU A 620 -18.02 13.12 -3.42
CA LEU A 620 -17.93 13.23 -4.87
C LEU A 620 -17.35 11.96 -5.51
N GLN A 621 -16.25 11.43 -4.97
CA GLN A 621 -15.65 10.16 -5.44
C GLN A 621 -16.62 8.99 -5.27
N GLY A 622 -17.42 9.01 -4.22
CA GLY A 622 -18.43 8.00 -3.92
C GLY A 622 -19.50 7.79 -4.99
N MET A 623 -19.72 8.80 -5.86
CA MET A 623 -20.62 8.68 -7.02
C MET A 623 -20.23 7.54 -7.98
N ALA A 624 -18.96 7.13 -7.98
CA ALA A 624 -18.45 6.04 -8.81
C ALA A 624 -18.94 4.64 -8.36
N GLY A 625 -19.56 4.52 -7.18
CA GLY A 625 -20.11 3.25 -6.71
C GLY A 625 -21.26 2.76 -7.59
N GLY A 626 -21.26 1.47 -7.97
CA GLY A 626 -22.15 0.93 -9.01
C GLY A 626 -23.64 1.21 -8.82
N ASP A 627 -24.17 1.16 -7.59
CA ASP A 627 -25.58 1.46 -7.31
C ASP A 627 -25.92 2.96 -7.25
N LEU A 628 -24.90 3.83 -7.27
CA LEU A 628 -25.00 5.28 -7.05
C LEU A 628 -24.94 6.10 -8.36
N VAL A 629 -24.46 5.53 -9.46
CA VAL A 629 -24.29 6.23 -10.76
C VAL A 629 -25.62 6.69 -11.38
N GLY A 630 -26.76 6.14 -10.94
CA GLY A 630 -28.10 6.53 -11.37
C GLY A 630 -28.81 7.54 -10.45
N ALA A 631 -28.18 7.98 -9.36
CA ALA A 631 -28.78 8.90 -8.40
C ALA A 631 -28.56 10.37 -8.78
N HIS A 632 -29.34 11.26 -8.16
CA HIS A 632 -29.26 12.70 -8.38
C HIS A 632 -28.50 13.39 -7.23
N TYR A 633 -27.65 14.35 -7.59
CA TYR A 633 -26.70 15.01 -6.70
C TYR A 633 -26.78 16.52 -6.84
N ALA A 634 -26.48 17.22 -5.75
CA ALA A 634 -26.22 18.64 -5.75
C ALA A 634 -25.03 18.97 -4.85
N LEU A 635 -24.23 19.98 -5.20
CA LEU A 635 -23.16 20.46 -4.32
C LEU A 635 -23.71 21.35 -3.21
N GLY A 636 -23.21 21.18 -1.99
CA GLY A 636 -23.60 21.97 -0.81
C GLY A 636 -22.65 23.12 -0.45
N ASN A 637 -21.44 23.10 -1.00
CA ASN A 637 -20.33 24.05 -0.81
C ASN A 637 -19.26 23.82 -1.89
N ASP A 638 -18.23 24.68 -1.91
CA ASP A 638 -17.02 24.42 -2.67
C ASP A 638 -16.33 23.13 -2.17
N ILE A 639 -15.86 22.31 -3.11
CA ILE A 639 -15.14 21.06 -2.87
C ILE A 639 -13.65 21.29 -3.17
N ASP A 640 -12.81 21.08 -2.16
CA ASP A 640 -11.36 20.96 -2.33
C ASP A 640 -11.02 19.52 -2.75
N ALA A 641 -10.59 19.36 -4.00
CA ALA A 641 -10.20 18.10 -4.62
C ALA A 641 -8.67 17.89 -4.65
N SER A 642 -7.87 18.79 -4.07
CA SER A 642 -6.40 18.71 -4.09
C SER A 642 -5.85 17.43 -3.45
N ALA A 643 -6.58 16.83 -2.52
CA ALA A 643 -6.24 15.54 -1.91
C ALA A 643 -6.12 14.40 -2.93
N THR A 644 -6.82 14.49 -4.07
CA THR A 644 -6.78 13.47 -5.13
C THR A 644 -5.36 13.24 -5.67
N GLN A 645 -4.50 14.26 -5.64
CA GLN A 645 -3.09 14.10 -6.03
C GLN A 645 -2.34 13.07 -5.16
N GLY A 646 -2.75 12.86 -3.91
CA GLY A 646 -2.17 11.85 -3.02
C GLY A 646 -2.74 10.44 -3.21
N TRP A 647 -3.82 10.28 -3.99
CA TRP A 647 -4.53 9.01 -4.11
C TRP A 647 -3.81 8.11 -5.11
N ILE A 648 -3.37 6.94 -4.66
CA ILE A 648 -2.60 5.96 -5.44
C ILE A 648 -3.23 4.60 -5.25
N ARG A 649 -3.49 3.91 -6.35
CA ARG A 649 -4.05 2.56 -6.33
C ARG A 649 -3.60 1.74 -7.54
N PRO A 650 -3.57 0.40 -7.43
CA PRO A 650 -3.45 -0.47 -8.60
C PRO A 650 -4.59 -0.19 -9.60
N TYR A 651 -4.31 -0.18 -10.90
CA TYR A 651 -5.36 0.02 -11.92
C TYR A 651 -6.37 -1.14 -11.89
N ASP A 652 -5.88 -2.36 -11.70
CA ASP A 652 -6.68 -3.57 -11.49
C ASP A 652 -6.64 -3.92 -10.01
N LEU A 653 -7.72 -3.61 -9.29
CA LEU A 653 -7.82 -3.91 -7.86
C LEU A 653 -7.90 -5.42 -7.56
N THR A 654 -8.05 -6.28 -8.59
CA THR A 654 -7.92 -7.75 -8.46
C THR A 654 -6.48 -8.25 -8.64
N ASP A 655 -5.58 -7.41 -9.18
CA ASP A 655 -4.14 -7.67 -9.26
C ASP A 655 -3.35 -6.51 -8.63
N LEU A 656 -2.96 -6.68 -7.37
CA LEU A 656 -2.19 -5.68 -6.62
C LEU A 656 -0.79 -5.39 -7.22
N ASN A 657 -0.31 -6.20 -8.18
CA ASN A 657 0.93 -5.92 -8.91
C ASN A 657 0.70 -5.16 -10.23
N SER A 658 -0.54 -4.82 -10.54
CA SER A 658 -0.87 -4.02 -11.71
C SER A 658 -0.27 -2.61 -11.60
N ASP A 659 -0.09 -1.97 -12.76
CA ASP A 659 0.45 -0.61 -12.82
C ASP A 659 -0.40 0.34 -11.97
N LEU A 660 0.25 1.27 -11.28
CA LEU A 660 -0.42 2.20 -10.36
C LEU A 660 -1.02 3.34 -11.15
N VAL A 661 -2.28 3.67 -10.87
CA VAL A 661 -2.93 4.92 -11.28
C VAL A 661 -3.01 5.86 -10.08
N GLN A 662 -3.09 7.16 -10.36
CA GLN A 662 -3.11 8.21 -9.36
C GLN A 662 -4.27 9.16 -9.61
N GLY A 663 -4.84 9.75 -8.56
CA GLY A 663 -5.91 10.73 -8.69
C GLY A 663 -7.32 10.21 -8.41
N PHE A 664 -8.28 11.05 -8.75
CA PHE A 664 -9.70 10.75 -8.72
C PHE A 664 -10.02 9.60 -9.68
N GLU A 665 -10.82 8.65 -9.22
CA GLU A 665 -11.30 7.56 -10.05
C GLU A 665 -12.49 8.01 -10.90
N PRO A 666 -12.42 7.91 -12.24
CA PRO A 666 -13.49 8.33 -13.14
C PRO A 666 -14.85 7.66 -12.84
N ILE A 667 -15.91 8.45 -12.87
CA ILE A 667 -17.28 7.96 -12.69
C ILE A 667 -17.76 7.34 -14.01
N ALA A 668 -17.92 6.03 -14.04
CA ALA A 668 -18.42 5.30 -15.20
C ALA A 668 -19.96 5.32 -15.26
N ASP A 669 -20.51 5.32 -16.48
CA ASP A 669 -21.95 5.11 -16.74
C ASP A 669 -22.94 6.01 -15.97
N PHE A 670 -22.58 7.27 -15.79
CA PHE A 670 -23.40 8.23 -15.03
C PHE A 670 -24.74 8.51 -15.73
N GLY A 671 -25.84 8.13 -15.06
CA GLY A 671 -27.21 8.23 -15.58
C GLY A 671 -28.11 9.21 -14.82
N GLY A 672 -27.61 9.82 -13.74
CA GLY A 672 -28.33 10.73 -12.86
C GLY A 672 -28.15 12.21 -13.20
N SER A 673 -28.17 13.08 -12.19
CA SER A 673 -27.84 14.50 -12.38
C SER A 673 -26.83 15.00 -11.34
N LEU A 674 -26.00 15.96 -11.70
CA LEU A 674 -25.12 16.70 -10.79
C LEU A 674 -25.37 18.21 -11.00
N ASP A 675 -26.04 18.83 -10.03
CA ASP A 675 -26.24 20.28 -9.99
C ASP A 675 -25.22 20.93 -9.04
N GLY A 676 -24.30 21.68 -9.61
CA GLY A 676 -23.23 22.35 -8.90
C GLY A 676 -23.68 23.52 -8.03
N GLN A 677 -24.88 24.06 -8.24
CA GLN A 677 -25.41 25.23 -7.51
C GLN A 677 -24.43 26.43 -7.45
N ASP A 678 -23.67 26.64 -8.52
CA ASP A 678 -22.61 27.65 -8.69
C ASP A 678 -21.40 27.48 -7.75
N TYR A 679 -21.21 26.30 -7.12
CA TYR A 679 -20.03 26.00 -6.33
C TYR A 679 -18.84 25.55 -7.19
N THR A 680 -17.64 25.61 -6.60
CA THR A 680 -16.39 25.21 -7.27
C THR A 680 -15.95 23.81 -6.84
N ILE A 681 -15.47 23.01 -7.79
CA ILE A 681 -14.62 21.83 -7.54
C ILE A 681 -13.19 22.24 -7.89
N ASP A 682 -12.35 22.41 -6.88
CA ASP A 682 -11.02 23.02 -7.02
C ASP A 682 -9.89 21.99 -6.85
N GLY A 683 -8.91 21.99 -7.76
CA GLY A 683 -7.69 21.19 -7.64
C GLY A 683 -7.82 19.72 -8.02
N LEU A 684 -8.78 19.35 -8.87
CA LEU A 684 -8.98 17.96 -9.29
C LEU A 684 -7.75 17.42 -10.04
N TYR A 685 -7.22 16.28 -9.62
CA TYR A 685 -6.08 15.62 -10.24
C TYR A 685 -6.46 14.20 -10.67
N ILE A 686 -6.15 13.83 -11.91
CA ILE A 686 -6.34 12.49 -12.48
C ILE A 686 -5.11 12.15 -13.31
N ASN A 687 -4.45 11.04 -13.02
CA ASN A 687 -3.33 10.54 -13.83
C ASN A 687 -3.46 9.03 -14.06
N ARG A 688 -3.72 8.69 -15.31
CA ARG A 688 -3.88 7.33 -15.84
C ARG A 688 -2.87 7.01 -16.94
N SER A 689 -1.76 7.77 -17.02
CA SER A 689 -0.77 7.60 -18.09
C SER A 689 0.21 6.45 -17.84
N SER A 690 0.17 5.78 -16.69
CA SER A 690 1.14 4.76 -16.31
C SER A 690 1.05 3.46 -17.12
N THR A 691 -0.07 3.20 -17.78
CA THR A 691 -0.30 1.98 -18.56
C THR A 691 -1.41 2.16 -19.58
N GLU A 692 -1.32 1.48 -20.72
CA GLU A 692 -2.34 1.59 -21.77
C GLU A 692 -3.70 1.00 -21.36
N ASN A 693 -3.68 0.11 -20.37
CA ASN A 693 -4.87 -0.59 -19.87
C ASN A 693 -5.70 0.24 -18.89
N ALA A 694 -5.19 1.39 -18.42
CA ALA A 694 -5.90 2.23 -17.46
C ALA A 694 -7.13 2.90 -18.07
N GLY A 695 -7.22 3.01 -19.40
CA GLY A 695 -8.33 3.66 -20.09
C GLY A 695 -8.30 5.20 -20.00
N PRO A 696 -9.37 5.88 -20.42
CA PRO A 696 -9.41 7.35 -20.52
C PRO A 696 -9.38 8.04 -19.16
N ALA A 697 -8.77 9.22 -19.11
CA ALA A 697 -8.75 10.11 -17.95
C ALA A 697 -9.79 11.21 -18.08
N ALA A 698 -10.82 11.19 -17.22
CA ALA A 698 -11.82 12.25 -17.09
C ALA A 698 -12.58 12.12 -15.76
N MET A 699 -13.24 13.18 -15.28
CA MET A 699 -14.09 13.09 -14.08
C MET A 699 -15.23 12.06 -14.29
N PHE A 700 -15.84 12.05 -15.47
CA PHE A 700 -16.82 11.07 -15.92
C PHE A 700 -16.26 10.31 -17.13
N LEU A 701 -16.40 8.99 -17.17
CA LEU A 701 -16.13 8.26 -18.40
C LEU A 701 -17.29 8.44 -19.39
N ASP A 702 -18.52 8.27 -18.91
CA ASP A 702 -19.72 8.36 -19.73
C ASP A 702 -20.81 9.14 -18.99
N ILE A 703 -21.26 10.26 -19.57
CA ILE A 703 -22.49 10.93 -19.19
C ILE A 703 -23.59 10.41 -20.11
N ARG A 704 -24.51 9.60 -19.59
CA ARG A 704 -25.56 8.93 -20.39
C ARG A 704 -26.61 9.92 -20.89
N ASN A 705 -27.40 9.51 -21.88
CA ASN A 705 -28.29 10.37 -22.66
C ASN A 705 -29.42 11.11 -21.93
N VAL A 706 -29.71 10.74 -20.68
CA VAL A 706 -30.70 11.41 -19.83
C VAL A 706 -30.06 12.12 -18.64
N ALA A 707 -28.73 12.06 -18.54
CA ALA A 707 -27.99 12.65 -17.46
C ALA A 707 -27.72 14.14 -17.70
N GLU A 708 -27.66 14.89 -16.60
CA GLU A 708 -27.50 16.34 -16.58
C GLU A 708 -26.36 16.70 -15.62
N VAL A 709 -25.37 17.44 -16.10
CA VAL A 709 -24.22 17.92 -15.32
C VAL A 709 -24.11 19.43 -15.54
N GLU A 710 -24.41 20.21 -14.49
CA GLU A 710 -24.62 21.65 -14.66
C GLU A 710 -24.26 22.52 -13.45
N ASN A 711 -24.06 23.82 -13.70
CA ASN A 711 -23.95 24.90 -12.70
C ASN A 711 -22.74 24.81 -11.74
N PHE A 712 -21.51 24.61 -12.21
CA PHE A 712 -20.31 24.68 -11.35
C PHE A 712 -19.08 25.20 -12.09
N THR A 713 -18.09 25.64 -11.31
CA THR A 713 -16.72 25.86 -11.78
C THR A 713 -15.88 24.62 -11.47
N LEU A 714 -15.09 24.17 -12.44
CA LEU A 714 -14.15 23.05 -12.32
C LEU A 714 -12.73 23.54 -12.58
N ASN A 715 -11.89 23.53 -11.55
CA ASN A 715 -10.47 23.85 -11.69
C ASN A 715 -9.65 22.56 -11.61
N LEU A 716 -8.98 22.24 -12.71
CA LEU A 716 -8.13 21.07 -12.84
C LEU A 716 -6.71 21.42 -12.43
N THR A 717 -6.08 20.56 -11.63
CA THR A 717 -4.63 20.58 -11.45
C THR A 717 -4.00 19.98 -12.70
N ASP A 718 -4.25 18.70 -12.95
CA ASP A 718 -3.86 17.99 -14.16
C ASP A 718 -4.80 16.80 -14.39
N VAL A 719 -5.24 16.62 -15.64
CA VAL A 719 -5.90 15.40 -16.11
C VAL A 719 -5.04 14.77 -17.20
N ILE A 720 -4.43 13.62 -16.90
CA ILE A 720 -3.41 12.98 -17.74
C ILE A 720 -3.84 11.56 -18.09
N GLY A 721 -3.86 11.21 -19.37
CA GLY A 721 -4.16 9.85 -19.84
C GLY A 721 -3.77 9.61 -21.29
N LEU A 722 -3.95 8.38 -21.78
CA LEU A 722 -3.84 8.07 -23.21
C LEU A 722 -4.95 8.75 -24.03
N ASP A 723 -6.15 8.78 -23.47
CA ASP A 723 -7.30 9.54 -23.90
C ASP A 723 -7.65 10.45 -22.71
N ALA A 724 -7.92 11.73 -22.93
CA ALA A 724 -8.10 12.66 -21.82
C ALA A 724 -9.19 13.69 -22.07
N ALA A 725 -10.00 13.93 -21.05
CA ALA A 725 -10.92 15.04 -21.02
C ALA A 725 -11.12 15.60 -19.61
N GLY A 726 -11.32 16.92 -19.48
CA GLY A 726 -11.49 17.52 -18.15
C GLY A 726 -12.73 17.01 -17.41
N LEU A 727 -13.89 16.98 -18.08
CA LEU A 727 -15.16 16.60 -17.46
C LEU A 727 -15.64 15.21 -17.87
N ALA A 728 -15.78 14.92 -19.17
CA ALA A 728 -16.37 13.66 -19.65
C ALA A 728 -15.56 13.03 -20.77
N TYR A 729 -15.22 11.74 -20.71
CA TYR A 729 -14.65 11.10 -21.90
C TYR A 729 -15.68 11.03 -23.03
N VAL A 730 -16.91 10.57 -22.75
CA VAL A 730 -18.04 10.62 -23.69
C VAL A 730 -19.24 11.31 -23.06
N ASN A 731 -19.78 12.31 -23.76
CA ASN A 731 -21.03 12.97 -23.38
C ASN A 731 -22.18 12.57 -24.32
N TRP A 732 -23.18 11.87 -23.80
CA TRP A 732 -24.47 11.64 -24.48
C TRP A 732 -25.59 12.53 -23.92
N GLY A 733 -25.40 13.11 -22.74
CA GLY A 733 -26.39 13.88 -21.98
C GLY A 733 -26.26 15.38 -22.19
N LEU A 734 -26.55 16.14 -21.13
CA LEU A 734 -26.43 17.59 -21.07
C LEU A 734 -25.26 17.97 -20.15
N ILE A 735 -24.32 18.75 -20.69
CA ILE A 735 -23.36 19.54 -19.92
C ILE A 735 -23.75 21.01 -20.11
N SER A 736 -24.01 21.73 -19.03
CA SER A 736 -24.35 23.14 -19.17
C SER A 736 -23.98 24.04 -18.02
N ASP A 737 -23.70 25.31 -18.32
CA ASP A 737 -23.46 26.32 -17.29
C ASP A 737 -22.24 25.93 -16.42
N VAL A 738 -21.14 25.55 -17.09
CA VAL A 738 -19.88 25.09 -16.47
C VAL A 738 -18.75 26.01 -16.86
N GLU A 739 -17.97 26.46 -15.88
CA GLU A 739 -16.68 27.12 -16.11
C GLU A 739 -15.55 26.12 -15.87
N ILE A 740 -14.57 26.03 -16.77
CA ILE A 740 -13.48 25.06 -16.64
C ILE A 740 -12.10 25.69 -16.86
N THR A 741 -11.17 25.40 -15.96
CA THR A 741 -9.78 25.88 -16.05
C THR A 741 -8.79 24.77 -15.70
N GLY A 742 -7.52 24.97 -16.07
CA GLY A 742 -6.43 24.06 -15.73
C GLY A 742 -5.89 23.25 -16.90
N ASN A 743 -5.26 22.11 -16.59
CA ASN A 743 -4.46 21.35 -17.55
C ASN A 743 -5.13 20.02 -17.93
N VAL A 744 -5.15 19.71 -19.22
CA VAL A 744 -5.55 18.39 -19.74
C VAL A 744 -4.48 17.90 -20.71
N SER A 745 -3.90 16.74 -20.43
CA SER A 745 -2.74 16.23 -21.15
C SER A 745 -3.00 14.82 -21.66
N MET A 746 -2.74 14.63 -22.95
CA MET A 746 -2.66 13.31 -23.57
C MET A 746 -1.20 12.89 -23.63
N ILE A 747 -0.86 11.74 -23.06
CA ILE A 747 0.48 11.15 -23.14
C ILE A 747 0.32 9.76 -23.74
N ASP A 748 0.95 9.52 -24.88
CA ASP A 748 1.00 8.23 -25.56
C ASP A 748 2.37 7.57 -25.31
N HIS A 749 2.34 6.30 -24.89
CA HIS A 749 3.49 5.46 -24.57
C HIS A 749 3.51 4.17 -25.40
N ALA A 750 2.88 4.15 -26.58
CA ALA A 750 2.66 2.95 -27.38
C ALA A 750 3.89 2.00 -27.40
N GLU A 751 3.81 0.91 -26.64
CA GLU A 751 4.88 -0.09 -26.57
C GLU A 751 4.79 -0.98 -27.82
N ILE A 752 5.85 -1.01 -28.62
CA ILE A 752 5.93 -1.91 -29.79
C ILE A 752 6.07 -3.35 -29.27
N ILE A 753 4.94 -4.05 -29.09
CA ILE A 753 4.93 -5.49 -28.81
C ILE A 753 4.97 -6.24 -30.15
N ASP A 754 6.12 -6.86 -30.44
CA ASP A 754 6.31 -7.80 -31.57
C ASP A 754 6.03 -7.22 -32.98
N GLY A 755 6.19 -5.91 -33.17
CA GLY A 755 6.10 -5.24 -34.47
C GLY A 755 4.68 -5.13 -35.06
N THR A 756 3.65 -5.27 -34.22
CA THR A 756 2.24 -5.14 -34.63
C THR A 756 1.56 -4.11 -33.73
N LEU A 757 0.96 -3.06 -34.32
CA LEU A 757 0.03 -2.16 -33.62
C LEU A 757 -1.21 -2.95 -33.19
N ASP A 758 -1.66 -2.76 -31.95
CA ASP A 758 -2.77 -3.52 -31.36
C ASP A 758 -4.12 -3.16 -32.02
N ASP A 759 -4.30 -1.93 -32.53
CA ASP A 759 -5.42 -1.55 -33.40
C ASP A 759 -5.16 -0.27 -34.24
N PRO A 760 -4.98 -0.36 -35.57
CA PRO A 760 -4.82 0.82 -36.45
C PRO A 760 -6.10 1.63 -36.64
N THR A 761 -7.23 1.20 -36.08
CA THR A 761 -8.54 1.87 -36.19
C THR A 761 -8.94 2.65 -34.95
N ARG A 762 -8.08 2.67 -33.91
CA ARG A 762 -8.32 3.40 -32.67
C ARG A 762 -8.14 4.91 -32.89
N PHE A 763 -9.12 5.69 -32.43
CA PHE A 763 -9.08 7.15 -32.41
C PHE A 763 -8.74 7.61 -31.00
N TYR A 764 -7.71 8.44 -30.86
CA TYR A 764 -7.35 9.06 -29.60
C TYR A 764 -7.95 10.45 -29.54
N THR A 765 -8.55 10.80 -28.40
CA THR A 765 -9.28 12.06 -28.25
C THR A 765 -8.78 12.88 -27.06
N LEU A 766 -8.56 14.17 -27.30
CA LEU A 766 -8.23 15.15 -26.27
C LEU A 766 -9.29 16.25 -26.29
N GLY A 767 -10.00 16.43 -25.18
CA GLY A 767 -11.06 17.44 -25.05
C GLY A 767 -10.95 18.22 -23.75
N GLY A 768 -11.01 19.55 -23.78
CA GLY A 768 -11.02 20.30 -22.51
C GLY A 768 -12.21 19.95 -21.63
N VAL A 769 -13.39 19.79 -22.23
CA VAL A 769 -14.62 19.39 -21.54
C VAL A 769 -14.93 17.92 -21.81
N ALA A 770 -15.00 17.53 -23.08
CA ALA A 770 -15.44 16.20 -23.48
C ALA A 770 -14.52 15.54 -24.50
N GLY A 771 -14.09 14.29 -24.33
CA GLY A 771 -13.32 13.59 -25.38
C GLY A 771 -14.14 13.46 -26.67
N ARG A 772 -15.39 13.01 -26.52
CA ARG A 772 -16.40 12.90 -27.57
C ARG A 772 -17.76 13.40 -27.12
N ASN A 773 -18.37 14.29 -27.89
CA ASN A 773 -19.71 14.81 -27.68
C ASN A 773 -20.73 14.21 -28.67
N GLU A 774 -21.71 13.48 -28.17
CA GLU A 774 -22.92 13.05 -28.88
C GLU A 774 -24.18 13.78 -28.37
N GLY A 775 -24.09 14.42 -27.20
CA GLY A 775 -25.17 15.12 -26.50
C GLY A 775 -25.14 16.63 -26.73
N VAL A 776 -25.39 17.38 -25.66
CA VAL A 776 -25.41 18.85 -25.68
C VAL A 776 -24.36 19.39 -24.71
N ILE A 777 -23.49 20.27 -25.20
CA ILE A 777 -22.63 21.12 -24.40
C ILE A 777 -23.08 22.55 -24.63
N ARG A 778 -23.51 23.27 -23.60
CA ARG A 778 -23.94 24.67 -23.74
C ARG A 778 -23.52 25.56 -22.59
N ASN A 779 -23.35 26.86 -22.83
CA ASN A 779 -22.99 27.82 -21.77
C ASN A 779 -21.72 27.38 -21.02
N VAL A 780 -20.67 27.06 -21.77
CA VAL A 780 -19.38 26.69 -21.18
C VAL A 780 -18.38 27.80 -21.40
N GLU A 781 -17.66 28.18 -20.35
CA GLU A 781 -16.58 29.16 -20.42
C GLU A 781 -15.30 28.55 -19.84
N GLY A 782 -14.12 29.02 -20.26
CA GLY A 782 -12.90 28.48 -19.71
C GLY A 782 -11.58 29.01 -20.27
N SER A 783 -10.51 28.67 -19.58
CA SER A 783 -9.12 28.93 -19.95
C SER A 783 -8.30 27.69 -19.64
N LEU A 784 -7.85 26.99 -20.68
CA LEU A 784 -7.24 25.68 -20.55
C LEU A 784 -5.83 25.63 -21.13
N TYR A 785 -5.01 24.76 -20.57
CA TYR A 785 -3.76 24.32 -21.18
C TYR A 785 -3.92 22.86 -21.60
N LEU A 786 -3.97 22.63 -22.90
CA LEU A 786 -4.08 21.30 -23.46
C LEU A 786 -2.72 20.91 -24.05
N SER A 787 -2.22 19.74 -23.67
CA SER A 787 -0.99 19.23 -24.27
C SER A 787 -1.09 17.80 -24.75
N TYR A 788 -0.31 17.51 -25.77
CA TYR A 788 -0.16 16.18 -26.34
C TYR A 788 1.31 15.83 -26.48
N TYR A 789 1.68 14.66 -25.96
CA TYR A 789 3.01 14.08 -26.07
C TYR A 789 2.94 12.65 -26.61
N THR A 790 3.74 12.34 -27.63
CA THR A 790 3.97 10.95 -28.09
C THR A 790 5.45 10.71 -28.40
N ASP A 791 5.90 9.49 -28.14
CA ASP A 791 7.21 8.97 -28.51
C ASP A 791 7.16 8.05 -29.76
N THR A 792 5.99 7.84 -30.35
CA THR A 792 5.80 6.94 -31.49
C THR A 792 5.47 7.68 -32.80
N LYS A 793 6.04 7.20 -33.91
CA LYS A 793 5.85 7.73 -35.28
C LYS A 793 4.72 7.01 -36.07
N PHE A 794 3.77 6.37 -35.40
CA PHE A 794 2.80 5.50 -36.09
C PHE A 794 1.62 6.28 -36.69
N PRO A 795 1.04 5.82 -37.82
CA PRO A 795 -0.13 6.45 -38.43
C PRO A 795 -1.39 6.15 -37.60
N ILE A 796 -1.63 6.97 -36.59
CA ILE A 796 -2.75 6.88 -35.64
C ILE A 796 -3.64 8.13 -35.81
N HIS A 797 -4.96 7.99 -35.61
CA HIS A 797 -5.91 9.09 -35.70
C HIS A 797 -6.04 9.83 -34.36
N TYR A 798 -5.82 11.15 -34.37
CA TYR A 798 -5.94 12.01 -33.19
C TYR A 798 -6.94 13.13 -33.45
N ASP A 799 -7.92 13.29 -32.55
CA ASP A 799 -8.91 14.36 -32.60
C ASP A 799 -8.81 15.20 -31.33
N ILE A 800 -8.35 16.45 -31.48
CA ILE A 800 -7.99 17.31 -30.35
C ILE A 800 -8.77 18.62 -30.42
N GLY A 801 -9.50 18.95 -29.36
CA GLY A 801 -10.20 20.23 -29.26
C GLY A 801 -10.27 20.83 -27.86
N GLY A 802 -10.26 22.17 -27.80
CA GLY A 802 -10.35 22.88 -26.52
C GLY A 802 -11.65 22.61 -25.76
N ILE A 803 -12.74 22.25 -26.43
CA ILE A 803 -13.97 21.74 -25.80
C ILE A 803 -14.08 20.24 -25.99
N THR A 804 -13.95 19.76 -27.23
CA THR A 804 -14.05 18.34 -27.50
C THR A 804 -13.12 17.84 -28.59
N GLY A 805 -12.61 16.61 -28.48
CA GLY A 805 -11.93 15.98 -29.60
C GLY A 805 -12.89 15.79 -30.77
N ILE A 806 -14.01 15.10 -30.52
CA ILE A 806 -15.00 14.75 -31.55
C ILE A 806 -16.39 15.29 -31.19
N ASN A 807 -16.94 16.19 -32.00
CA ASN A 807 -18.35 16.55 -31.94
C ASN A 807 -19.15 15.77 -32.99
N ALA A 808 -19.74 14.66 -32.58
CA ALA A 808 -20.42 13.71 -33.44
C ALA A 808 -21.73 14.26 -34.01
N THR A 809 -22.39 13.50 -34.90
CA THR A 809 -23.53 13.98 -35.69
C THR A 809 -24.74 14.43 -34.86
N THR A 810 -24.96 13.84 -33.70
CA THR A 810 -26.02 14.28 -32.76
C THR A 810 -25.54 15.34 -31.77
N GLY A 811 -24.22 15.54 -31.69
CA GLY A 811 -23.56 16.49 -30.81
C GLY A 811 -23.92 17.93 -31.15
N THR A 812 -24.23 18.70 -30.11
CA THR A 812 -24.46 20.14 -30.17
C THR A 812 -23.51 20.85 -29.21
N ILE A 813 -22.82 21.89 -29.69
CA ILE A 813 -22.04 22.82 -28.90
C ILE A 813 -22.63 24.20 -29.13
N ASP A 814 -23.13 24.86 -28.09
CA ASP A 814 -23.81 26.15 -28.21
C ASP A 814 -23.42 27.13 -27.09
N ASN A 815 -23.17 28.39 -27.45
CA ASN A 815 -22.84 29.44 -26.48
C ASN A 815 -21.63 29.08 -25.60
N VAL A 816 -20.46 28.95 -26.24
CA VAL A 816 -19.21 28.54 -25.59
C VAL A 816 -18.11 29.56 -25.82
N ALA A 817 -17.35 29.91 -24.78
CA ALA A 817 -16.25 30.87 -24.88
C ALA A 817 -14.98 30.33 -24.23
N LEU A 818 -13.93 30.11 -25.04
CA LEU A 818 -12.60 29.79 -24.55
C LEU A 818 -11.66 30.97 -24.74
N THR A 819 -10.99 31.38 -23.67
CA THR A 819 -10.08 32.52 -23.65
C THR A 819 -8.73 32.15 -23.09
N ASP A 820 -7.67 32.73 -23.63
CA ASP A 820 -6.28 32.47 -23.22
C ASP A 820 -5.89 30.97 -23.23
N THR A 821 -6.63 30.16 -24.01
CA THR A 821 -6.41 28.72 -24.10
C THR A 821 -5.16 28.44 -24.92
N THR A 822 -4.30 27.56 -24.41
CA THR A 822 -3.10 27.11 -25.09
C THR A 822 -3.23 25.65 -25.48
N LEU A 823 -2.92 25.36 -26.74
CA LEU A 823 -2.87 24.03 -27.31
C LEU A 823 -1.42 23.77 -27.75
N SER A 824 -0.70 22.94 -26.99
CA SER A 824 0.73 22.66 -27.19
C SER A 824 0.95 21.22 -27.61
N PHE A 825 1.53 21.00 -28.78
CA PHE A 825 1.72 19.67 -29.36
C PHE A 825 3.21 19.38 -29.54
N VAL A 826 3.68 18.30 -28.90
CA VAL A 826 5.08 17.87 -28.95
C VAL A 826 5.18 16.39 -29.33
N VAL A 827 5.56 16.10 -30.56
CA VAL A 827 6.02 14.77 -30.98
C VAL A 827 7.54 14.72 -30.83
N SER A 828 8.07 13.71 -30.13
CA SER A 828 9.52 13.52 -30.03
C SER A 828 10.03 12.64 -31.17
N SER A 829 11.05 13.11 -31.91
CA SER A 829 11.67 12.35 -33.00
C SER A 829 12.54 11.21 -32.46
N GLY A 830 11.93 10.08 -32.09
CA GLY A 830 12.65 8.83 -31.86
C GLY A 830 13.33 8.33 -33.14
N ASP A 831 14.62 8.01 -33.07
CA ASP A 831 15.50 7.57 -34.16
C ASP A 831 15.22 6.10 -34.59
N SER A 832 13.99 5.78 -34.99
CA SER A 832 13.62 4.44 -35.47
C SER A 832 13.24 4.44 -36.95
N SER A 833 14.12 3.88 -37.78
CA SER A 833 13.89 3.64 -39.20
C SER A 833 12.74 2.65 -39.41
N PHE A 834 11.61 3.10 -39.95
CA PHE A 834 10.44 2.28 -40.25
C PHE A 834 10.47 1.72 -41.68
N ASP A 835 10.12 0.42 -41.86
CA ASP A 835 10.00 -0.26 -43.17
C ASP A 835 8.50 -0.38 -43.54
N SER A 836 8.04 0.50 -44.43
CA SER A 836 6.64 0.65 -44.84
C SER A 836 6.08 -0.48 -45.72
N SER A 837 6.88 -1.49 -46.07
CA SER A 837 6.50 -2.47 -47.10
C SER A 837 5.42 -3.50 -46.67
N THR A 838 4.90 -3.43 -45.44
CA THR A 838 4.01 -4.46 -44.86
C THR A 838 2.58 -3.99 -44.55
N TYR A 839 2.25 -2.69 -44.67
CA TYR A 839 0.94 -2.15 -44.28
C TYR A 839 0.15 -1.57 -45.47
N ALA A 840 -1.16 -1.88 -45.53
CA ALA A 840 -2.07 -1.49 -46.63
C ALA A 840 -3.41 -0.92 -46.10
N GLY A 841 -3.38 -0.22 -44.96
CA GLY A 841 -4.52 0.50 -44.37
C GLY A 841 -4.39 2.02 -44.54
N PRO A 842 -5.48 2.80 -44.39
CA PRO A 842 -5.42 4.26 -44.38
C PRO A 842 -4.49 4.74 -43.26
N ILE A 843 -3.66 5.74 -43.56
CA ILE A 843 -2.77 6.39 -42.59
C ILE A 843 -3.55 7.41 -41.74
N GLY A 844 -3.17 7.55 -40.47
CA GLY A 844 -3.89 8.35 -39.47
C GLY A 844 -3.97 9.84 -39.80
N LEU A 845 -5.17 10.40 -39.73
CA LEU A 845 -5.44 11.84 -39.86
C LEU A 845 -5.50 12.46 -38.47
N THR A 846 -4.73 13.53 -38.25
CA THR A 846 -4.79 14.35 -37.03
C THR A 846 -5.69 15.56 -37.27
N HIS A 847 -6.71 15.80 -36.44
CA HIS A 847 -7.50 17.03 -36.46
C HIS A 847 -7.34 17.83 -35.17
N ILE A 848 -7.02 19.12 -35.30
CA ILE A 848 -6.78 20.03 -34.19
C ILE A 848 -7.71 21.25 -34.32
N GLY A 849 -8.49 21.52 -33.29
CA GLY A 849 -9.37 22.69 -33.24
C GLY A 849 -9.33 23.44 -31.91
N GLY A 850 -9.59 24.75 -31.95
CA GLY A 850 -9.75 25.52 -30.70
C GLY A 850 -11.00 25.12 -29.91
N ILE A 851 -12.05 24.68 -30.60
CA ILE A 851 -13.30 24.17 -30.01
C ILE A 851 -13.40 22.66 -30.20
N ALA A 852 -13.30 22.17 -31.45
CA ALA A 852 -13.43 20.75 -31.76
C ALA A 852 -12.34 20.23 -32.69
N GLY A 853 -11.75 19.06 -32.43
CA GLY A 853 -10.85 18.42 -33.38
C GLY A 853 -11.57 18.09 -34.69
N TYR A 854 -12.56 17.21 -34.61
CA TYR A 854 -13.45 16.89 -35.72
C TYR A 854 -14.91 17.15 -35.35
N SER A 855 -15.70 17.68 -36.28
CA SER A 855 -17.14 17.89 -36.07
C SER A 855 -17.99 17.43 -37.25
N SER A 856 -18.95 16.55 -36.99
CA SER A 856 -20.09 16.26 -37.88
C SER A 856 -21.44 16.74 -37.34
N GLY A 857 -21.44 17.29 -36.12
CA GLY A 857 -22.60 17.83 -35.42
C GLY A 857 -22.86 19.32 -35.68
N THR A 858 -23.40 19.99 -34.67
CA THR A 858 -23.70 21.43 -34.71
C THR A 858 -22.83 22.18 -33.71
N ILE A 859 -22.21 23.27 -34.16
CA ILE A 859 -21.44 24.21 -33.34
C ILE A 859 -21.96 25.62 -33.63
N THR A 860 -22.51 26.30 -32.63
CA THR A 860 -23.11 27.63 -32.79
C THR A 860 -22.75 28.57 -31.65
N ASN A 861 -22.68 29.88 -31.93
CA ASN A 861 -22.44 30.90 -30.91
C ASN A 861 -21.15 30.65 -30.09
N VAL A 862 -20.07 30.20 -30.74
CA VAL A 862 -18.81 29.92 -30.04
C VAL A 862 -17.74 30.97 -30.27
N SER A 863 -16.89 31.17 -29.28
CA SER A 863 -15.70 32.02 -29.38
C SER A 863 -14.45 31.31 -28.87
N PHE A 864 -13.35 31.44 -29.59
CA PHE A 864 -12.03 30.95 -29.18
C PHE A 864 -11.01 32.06 -29.30
N SER A 865 -10.20 32.25 -28.26
CA SER A 865 -8.99 33.05 -28.31
C SER A 865 -7.85 32.31 -27.62
N GLY A 866 -6.70 32.23 -28.26
CA GLY A 866 -5.64 31.39 -27.74
C GLY A 866 -4.44 31.21 -28.65
N THR A 867 -3.53 30.35 -28.20
CA THR A 867 -2.31 29.97 -28.92
C THR A 867 -2.34 28.50 -29.29
N MET A 868 -1.97 28.19 -30.52
CA MET A 868 -1.65 26.83 -30.96
C MET A 868 -0.17 26.79 -31.35
N ALA A 869 0.60 25.91 -30.69
CA ALA A 869 2.00 25.67 -31.00
C ALA A 869 2.20 24.19 -31.34
N HIS A 870 2.74 23.90 -32.51
CA HIS A 870 2.86 22.52 -33.02
C HIS A 870 4.23 22.27 -33.62
N ASN A 871 4.85 21.12 -33.35
CA ASN A 871 6.26 20.86 -33.69
C ASN A 871 6.52 19.83 -34.81
N SER A 872 5.55 19.01 -35.25
CA SER A 872 5.74 18.13 -36.42
C SER A 872 4.44 17.60 -37.02
N PHE A 873 4.14 17.89 -38.29
CA PHE A 873 3.00 17.32 -39.02
C PHE A 873 3.45 16.22 -39.98
N ASP A 874 2.90 15.00 -39.86
CA ASP A 874 3.01 13.96 -40.89
C ASP A 874 1.81 13.99 -41.85
N THR A 875 0.57 13.98 -41.32
CA THR A 875 -0.69 14.24 -42.06
C THR A 875 -1.80 14.81 -41.15
N GLY A 876 -2.35 16.01 -41.40
CA GLY A 876 -3.38 16.57 -40.50
C GLY A 876 -4.02 17.93 -40.85
N SER A 877 -5.03 18.32 -40.07
CA SER A 877 -5.90 19.47 -40.27
C SER A 877 -5.98 20.33 -39.01
N LEU A 878 -5.68 21.62 -39.10
CA LEU A 878 -5.69 22.55 -37.97
C LEU A 878 -6.59 23.75 -38.28
N GLY A 879 -7.56 24.01 -37.42
CA GLY A 879 -8.44 25.17 -37.50
C GLY A 879 -8.59 25.89 -36.17
N GLY A 880 -8.70 27.22 -36.18
CA GLY A 880 -8.90 27.97 -34.94
C GLY A 880 -10.19 27.62 -34.18
N LEU A 881 -11.25 27.15 -34.84
CA LEU A 881 -12.45 26.61 -34.22
C LEU A 881 -12.53 25.09 -34.37
N VAL A 882 -12.43 24.59 -35.60
CA VAL A 882 -12.57 23.16 -35.89
C VAL A 882 -11.45 22.68 -36.80
N GLY A 883 -10.79 21.57 -36.47
CA GLY A 883 -9.83 20.92 -37.36
C GLY A 883 -10.52 20.43 -38.63
N GLY A 884 -11.33 19.37 -38.53
CA GLY A 884 -12.14 18.84 -39.63
C GLY A 884 -13.64 19.06 -39.44
N ASN A 885 -14.30 19.77 -40.35
CA ASN A 885 -15.74 20.04 -40.32
C ASN A 885 -16.51 19.29 -41.42
N ASN A 886 -17.46 18.46 -41.01
CA ASN A 886 -18.46 17.79 -41.84
C ASN A 886 -19.90 18.08 -41.34
N GLY A 887 -20.04 19.06 -40.44
CA GLY A 887 -21.29 19.47 -39.80
C GLY A 887 -21.60 20.96 -40.01
N LEU A 888 -22.31 21.57 -39.06
CA LEU A 888 -22.63 23.00 -39.07
C LEU A 888 -21.74 23.76 -38.08
N VAL A 889 -21.04 24.79 -38.56
CA VAL A 889 -20.38 25.81 -37.73
C VAL A 889 -21.00 27.18 -38.04
N ALA A 890 -21.63 27.82 -37.06
CA ALA A 890 -22.30 29.10 -37.29
C ALA A 890 -22.16 30.13 -36.18
N ASP A 891 -22.32 31.41 -36.52
CA ASP A 891 -22.42 32.52 -35.56
C ASP A 891 -21.23 32.56 -34.58
N SER A 892 -20.03 32.31 -35.09
CA SER A 892 -18.84 32.04 -34.27
C SER A 892 -17.67 32.97 -34.58
N SER A 893 -16.72 33.07 -33.66
CA SER A 893 -15.55 33.94 -33.82
C SER A 893 -14.29 33.29 -33.29
N VAL A 894 -13.16 33.54 -33.93
CA VAL A 894 -11.85 33.08 -33.48
C VAL A 894 -10.78 34.14 -33.62
N ASP A 895 -9.92 34.22 -32.61
CA ASP A 895 -8.66 34.97 -32.63
C ASP A 895 -7.49 34.05 -32.26
N LEU A 896 -6.71 33.63 -33.25
CA LEU A 896 -5.71 32.56 -33.09
C LEU A 896 -4.27 33.06 -33.35
N PHE A 897 -3.38 32.83 -32.40
CA PHE A 897 -1.95 32.83 -32.66
C PHE A 897 -1.47 31.39 -32.97
N LEU A 898 -0.98 31.16 -34.18
CA LEU A 898 -0.46 29.87 -34.62
C LEU A 898 1.04 29.97 -34.90
N ASP A 899 1.84 29.09 -34.29
CA ASP A 899 3.28 28.94 -34.56
C ASP A 899 3.60 27.47 -34.87
N THR A 900 4.04 27.18 -36.11
CA THR A 900 4.53 25.85 -36.47
C THR A 900 6.06 25.81 -36.29
N MET A 901 6.52 24.99 -35.35
CA MET A 901 7.94 24.73 -35.09
C MET A 901 8.44 23.57 -35.97
N ASP A 902 9.65 23.74 -36.50
CA ASP A 902 10.51 22.78 -37.23
C ASP A 902 9.84 21.51 -37.83
N GLU A 903 9.28 21.62 -39.04
CA GLU A 903 8.73 20.47 -39.76
C GLU A 903 9.81 19.46 -40.16
N THR A 904 9.86 18.30 -39.49
CA THR A 904 10.42 17.08 -40.09
C THR A 904 9.28 16.22 -40.59
N VAL A 905 9.04 16.19 -41.91
CA VAL A 905 8.06 15.27 -42.53
C VAL A 905 8.78 14.00 -42.96
N ASP A 906 8.49 12.87 -42.32
CA ASP A 906 9.06 11.55 -42.66
C ASP A 906 7.93 10.65 -43.20
N SER A 907 7.42 10.98 -44.38
CA SER A 907 6.16 10.39 -44.87
C SER A 907 6.33 9.09 -45.67
N VAL A 908 5.34 8.20 -45.51
CA VAL A 908 5.13 6.97 -46.27
C VAL A 908 3.97 7.18 -47.27
N TYR A 909 4.16 6.79 -48.52
CA TYR A 909 3.23 6.99 -49.65
C TYR A 909 1.89 6.23 -49.51
N ASP A 910 0.74 6.93 -49.60
CA ASP A 910 -0.62 6.34 -49.43
C ASP A 910 -1.46 6.17 -50.72
N GLY A 911 -1.10 6.82 -51.83
CA GLY A 911 -1.81 6.70 -53.10
C GLY A 911 -3.18 7.42 -53.21
N TRP A 912 -3.55 8.31 -52.28
CA TRP A 912 -4.74 9.18 -52.34
C TRP A 912 -4.38 10.66 -52.61
N GLU A 913 -5.24 11.38 -53.34
CA GLU A 913 -5.08 12.82 -53.68
C GLU A 913 -5.52 13.74 -52.51
N THR A 914 -5.03 13.52 -51.29
CA THR A 914 -5.32 14.39 -50.11
C THR A 914 -4.13 15.31 -49.79
N PRO A 915 -4.36 16.56 -49.36
CA PRO A 915 -3.28 17.43 -48.90
C PRO A 915 -2.59 16.80 -47.68
N LEU A 916 -1.28 17.00 -47.57
CA LEU A 916 -0.50 16.56 -46.41
C LEU A 916 -0.90 17.31 -45.15
N ALA A 917 -1.13 18.62 -45.27
CA ALA A 917 -1.50 19.46 -44.15
C ALA A 917 -2.45 20.57 -44.59
N SER A 918 -3.42 20.89 -43.72
CA SER A 918 -4.46 21.89 -43.96
C SER A 918 -4.57 22.83 -42.75
N PHE A 919 -4.28 24.12 -42.93
CA PHE A 919 -4.24 25.13 -41.88
C PHE A 919 -5.25 26.23 -42.16
N GLY A 920 -6.17 26.50 -41.24
CA GLY A 920 -7.18 27.53 -41.41
C GLY A 920 -7.41 28.42 -40.19
N GLY A 921 -7.67 29.70 -40.44
CA GLY A 921 -8.08 30.67 -39.40
C GLY A 921 -9.17 30.16 -38.46
N ALA A 922 -10.25 29.61 -39.04
CA ALA A 922 -11.37 29.03 -38.32
C ALA A 922 -11.50 27.53 -38.52
N ILE A 923 -11.30 27.04 -39.74
CA ILE A 923 -11.55 25.63 -40.10
C ILE A 923 -10.31 25.07 -40.79
N GLY A 924 -9.77 23.94 -40.38
CA GLY A 924 -8.73 23.25 -41.16
C GLY A 924 -9.31 22.76 -42.49
N ASP A 925 -10.04 21.64 -42.42
CA ASP A 925 -10.75 21.05 -43.55
C ASP A 925 -12.25 21.20 -43.42
N ASN A 926 -12.90 21.74 -44.44
CA ASN A 926 -14.35 21.73 -44.56
C ASN A 926 -14.79 20.71 -45.61
N TYR A 927 -15.23 19.53 -45.18
CA TYR A 927 -15.65 18.42 -46.04
C TYR A 927 -16.98 18.71 -46.78
N ASP A 928 -17.35 17.86 -47.74
CA ASP A 928 -18.55 18.03 -48.60
C ASP A 928 -19.87 18.20 -47.83
N GLY A 929 -20.00 17.57 -46.66
CA GLY A 929 -21.16 17.75 -45.77
C GLY A 929 -21.10 19.01 -44.89
N GLY A 930 -19.94 19.67 -44.83
CA GLY A 930 -19.67 20.82 -43.97
C GLY A 930 -20.32 22.12 -44.43
N VAL A 931 -20.94 22.83 -43.49
CA VAL A 931 -21.54 24.16 -43.67
C VAL A 931 -20.98 25.12 -42.63
N VAL A 932 -20.38 26.21 -43.10
CA VAL A 932 -19.87 27.29 -42.25
C VAL A 932 -20.62 28.58 -42.59
N GLU A 933 -21.21 29.25 -41.60
CA GLU A 933 -21.97 30.48 -41.85
C GLU A 933 -21.82 31.55 -40.75
N ARG A 934 -21.74 32.83 -41.11
CA ARG A 934 -21.67 33.94 -40.12
C ARG A 934 -20.52 33.77 -39.12
N THR A 935 -19.37 33.30 -39.59
CA THR A 935 -18.19 33.05 -38.76
C THR A 935 -17.07 34.02 -39.10
N THR A 936 -16.35 34.49 -38.08
CA THR A 936 -15.23 35.41 -38.23
C THR A 936 -13.92 34.80 -37.75
N ALA A 937 -12.82 35.03 -38.47
CA ALA A 937 -11.48 34.62 -38.10
C ALA A 937 -10.51 35.81 -38.09
N SER A 938 -9.71 35.92 -37.04
CA SER A 938 -8.57 36.82 -36.94
C SER A 938 -7.39 36.07 -36.32
N GLY A 939 -6.22 36.70 -36.38
CA GLY A 939 -5.04 36.18 -35.73
C GLY A 939 -3.78 36.33 -36.56
N PHE A 940 -2.75 35.59 -36.16
CA PHE A 940 -1.44 35.61 -36.80
C PHE A 940 -0.89 34.20 -36.90
N PHE A 941 -0.50 33.79 -38.11
CA PHE A 941 0.00 32.46 -38.43
C PHE A 941 1.46 32.56 -38.85
N ALA A 942 2.37 31.96 -38.09
CA ALA A 942 3.74 31.70 -38.49
C ALA A 942 3.86 30.25 -38.97
N ILE A 943 3.99 30.06 -40.29
CA ILE A 943 4.12 28.74 -40.90
C ILE A 943 5.55 28.54 -41.38
N ARG A 944 6.26 27.56 -40.82
CA ARG A 944 7.55 27.07 -41.35
C ARG A 944 7.27 25.95 -42.34
N SER A 945 7.96 25.94 -43.48
CA SER A 945 7.76 24.96 -44.55
C SER A 945 9.05 24.20 -44.85
N GLN A 946 9.08 22.87 -44.66
CA GLN A 946 10.28 22.03 -44.91
C GLN A 946 9.99 20.63 -45.46
N ARG A 947 10.83 20.14 -46.41
CA ARG A 947 10.78 18.77 -46.94
C ARG A 947 12.08 18.01 -46.67
N THR A 948 12.01 16.89 -45.94
CA THR A 948 13.19 16.08 -45.55
C THR A 948 13.52 14.91 -46.48
N ASP A 949 12.57 14.28 -47.19
CA ASP A 949 12.83 13.14 -48.10
C ASP A 949 12.78 13.48 -49.62
N PRO A 950 13.90 13.35 -50.36
CA PRO A 950 13.95 13.49 -51.83
C PRO A 950 13.41 12.30 -52.65
N MET A 951 13.04 11.16 -52.06
CA MET A 951 12.60 9.95 -52.79
C MET A 951 11.08 9.84 -52.98
N MET A 952 10.29 10.80 -52.49
CA MET A 952 8.83 10.78 -52.58
C MET A 952 8.25 11.34 -53.89
N PRO A 953 7.02 10.91 -54.28
CA PRO A 953 6.38 11.35 -55.51
C PRO A 953 5.87 12.80 -55.46
N PRO A 954 5.67 13.44 -56.63
CA PRO A 954 5.56 14.90 -56.76
C PRO A 954 4.20 15.54 -56.44
N GLU A 955 3.25 14.81 -55.84
CA GLU A 955 1.81 15.14 -55.89
C GLU A 955 1.19 15.60 -54.56
N GLN A 956 2.00 15.97 -53.56
CA GLN A 956 1.52 16.34 -52.22
C GLN A 956 1.51 17.87 -51.98
N SER A 957 0.40 18.41 -51.43
CA SER A 957 0.22 19.85 -51.14
C SER A 957 0.03 20.18 -49.66
N MET A 958 0.49 21.37 -49.27
CA MET A 958 0.11 22.04 -48.01
C MET A 958 -0.86 23.18 -48.32
N ASP A 959 -1.98 23.24 -47.61
CA ASP A 959 -3.05 24.21 -47.83
C ASP A 959 -3.17 25.15 -46.63
N VAL A 960 -2.95 26.46 -46.81
CA VAL A 960 -2.96 27.47 -45.75
C VAL A 960 -3.95 28.59 -46.09
N GLY A 961 -4.99 28.78 -45.30
CA GLY A 961 -5.98 29.82 -45.51
C GLY A 961 -6.25 30.68 -44.28
N GLY A 962 -6.40 31.99 -44.48
CA GLY A 962 -6.73 32.91 -43.39
C GLY A 962 -8.09 32.64 -42.72
N PHE A 963 -8.98 31.89 -43.37
CA PHE A 963 -10.27 31.41 -42.83
C PHE A 963 -10.34 29.87 -42.81
N VAL A 964 -10.08 29.22 -43.95
CA VAL A 964 -10.19 27.77 -44.12
C VAL A 964 -8.96 27.20 -44.83
N GLY A 965 -8.38 26.09 -44.37
CA GLY A 965 -7.29 25.42 -45.07
C GLY A 965 -7.77 24.88 -46.42
N SER A 966 -8.55 23.79 -46.39
CA SER A 966 -9.14 23.17 -47.58
C SER A 966 -10.66 23.12 -47.51
N ASN A 967 -11.33 23.44 -48.62
CA ASN A 967 -12.78 23.53 -48.67
C ASN A 967 -13.40 22.68 -49.80
N ALA A 968 -14.25 21.73 -49.41
CA ALA A 968 -15.17 20.98 -50.26
C ALA A 968 -16.65 21.29 -49.97
N GLY A 969 -16.97 21.87 -48.81
CA GLY A 969 -18.33 22.22 -48.39
C GLY A 969 -18.80 23.65 -48.69
N ILE A 970 -19.79 24.13 -47.94
CA ILE A 970 -20.42 25.45 -48.11
C ILE A 970 -19.89 26.44 -47.08
N ILE A 971 -19.48 27.64 -47.52
CA ILE A 971 -19.09 28.74 -46.63
C ILE A 971 -19.85 30.01 -47.01
N ARG A 972 -20.51 30.69 -46.06
CA ARG A 972 -21.24 31.92 -46.39
C ARG A 972 -21.32 32.95 -45.28
N ASP A 973 -21.38 34.23 -45.67
CA ASP A 973 -21.50 35.34 -44.73
C ASP A 973 -20.35 35.38 -43.70
N SER A 974 -19.15 34.91 -44.07
CA SER A 974 -18.00 34.74 -43.17
C SER A 974 -16.83 35.64 -43.54
N SER A 975 -15.98 36.02 -42.59
CA SER A 975 -14.84 36.90 -42.87
C SER A 975 -13.55 36.46 -42.18
N ALA A 976 -12.41 36.68 -42.83
CA ALA A 976 -11.09 36.52 -42.24
C ALA A 976 -10.25 37.81 -42.29
N SER A 977 -9.45 38.01 -41.26
CA SER A 977 -8.44 39.08 -41.12
C SER A 977 -7.11 38.55 -40.59
N THR A 978 -6.87 37.26 -40.76
CA THR A 978 -5.69 36.54 -40.27
C THR A 978 -4.46 36.89 -41.10
N ASP A 979 -3.41 37.36 -40.44
CA ASP A 979 -2.10 37.59 -41.05
C ASP A 979 -1.31 36.28 -41.12
N ILE A 980 -0.73 35.96 -42.27
CA ILE A 980 0.02 34.74 -42.53
C ILE A 980 1.45 35.11 -42.89
N LEU A 981 2.40 34.62 -42.11
CA LEU A 981 3.84 34.70 -42.34
C LEU A 981 4.38 33.31 -42.66
N VAL A 982 4.94 33.14 -43.85
CA VAL A 982 5.63 31.92 -44.26
C VAL A 982 7.13 32.10 -44.12
N LEU A 983 7.73 31.31 -43.23
CA LEU A 983 9.14 31.33 -42.88
C LEU A 983 9.92 30.26 -43.69
N ALA A 984 11.16 30.58 -44.08
CA ALA A 984 12.05 29.59 -44.67
C ALA A 984 12.59 28.64 -43.58
N GLY A 985 12.49 27.33 -43.78
CA GLY A 985 13.09 26.36 -42.87
C GLY A 985 14.51 25.94 -43.30
N GLU A 986 15.41 25.78 -42.33
CA GLU A 986 16.84 25.52 -42.55
C GLU A 986 17.30 24.26 -41.78
N VAL A 987 17.62 23.18 -42.51
CA VAL A 987 18.30 21.98 -41.98
C VAL A 987 19.57 21.74 -42.79
N ASP A 988 20.73 21.63 -42.11
CA ASP A 988 22.05 21.35 -42.72
C ASP A 988 22.44 22.28 -43.90
N GLY A 989 21.97 23.54 -43.89
CA GLY A 989 22.31 24.55 -44.91
C GLY A 989 21.73 24.26 -46.31
N THR A 990 20.71 23.40 -46.42
CA THR A 990 20.03 23.09 -47.70
C THR A 990 18.51 23.25 -47.57
N VAL A 991 17.94 24.31 -48.14
CA VAL A 991 16.49 24.53 -48.21
C VAL A 991 15.85 23.54 -49.19
N ARG A 992 14.84 22.78 -48.76
CA ARG A 992 14.07 21.85 -49.61
C ARG A 992 12.57 22.13 -49.50
N PRO A 993 11.91 22.63 -50.55
CA PRO A 993 10.48 22.98 -50.53
C PRO A 993 9.56 21.76 -50.78
N TYR A 994 8.28 21.89 -50.41
CA TYR A 994 7.18 21.03 -50.89
C TYR A 994 6.98 21.16 -52.41
N ASP A 995 6.34 20.16 -53.02
CA ASP A 995 6.03 20.19 -54.45
C ASP A 995 4.87 21.16 -54.79
N THR A 996 3.96 21.43 -53.85
CA THR A 996 2.88 22.43 -54.01
C THR A 996 2.49 23.05 -52.65
N LEU A 997 2.44 24.38 -52.56
CA LEU A 997 2.00 25.13 -51.37
C LEU A 997 0.88 26.08 -51.80
N ASN A 998 -0.34 25.85 -51.29
CA ASN A 998 -1.53 26.65 -51.59
C ASN A 998 -1.78 27.62 -50.44
N ILE A 999 -1.67 28.92 -50.68
CA ILE A 999 -1.86 29.95 -49.64
C ILE A 999 -2.88 30.99 -50.09
N GLY A 1000 -3.77 31.41 -49.19
CA GLY A 1000 -4.66 32.56 -49.44
C GLY A 1000 -5.17 33.24 -48.18
N ASN A 1001 -5.56 34.51 -48.33
CA ASN A 1001 -6.06 35.34 -47.22
C ASN A 1001 -7.43 34.86 -46.68
N PHE A 1002 -8.13 34.00 -47.43
CA PHE A 1002 -9.38 33.36 -47.00
C PHE A 1002 -9.30 31.83 -47.05
N TYR A 1003 -9.08 31.21 -48.22
CA TYR A 1003 -8.87 29.76 -48.30
C TYR A 1003 -7.47 29.40 -48.82
N GLY A 1004 -6.95 28.25 -48.41
CA GLY A 1004 -5.77 27.63 -49.01
C GLY A 1004 -6.14 26.92 -50.31
N TYR A 1005 -7.02 25.91 -50.24
CA TYR A 1005 -7.52 25.19 -51.41
C TYR A 1005 -9.05 25.06 -51.42
N ASN A 1006 -9.66 25.08 -52.60
CA ASN A 1006 -11.11 24.93 -52.76
C ASN A 1006 -11.45 23.97 -53.92
N TYR A 1007 -11.99 22.80 -53.58
CA TYR A 1007 -12.27 21.72 -54.54
C TYR A 1007 -13.32 22.12 -55.58
N ALA A 1008 -13.01 21.87 -56.87
CA ALA A 1008 -13.84 22.27 -57.99
C ALA A 1008 -15.14 21.44 -58.09
N GLY A 1009 -16.30 22.13 -58.07
CA GLY A 1009 -17.62 21.51 -58.33
C GLY A 1009 -18.42 21.04 -57.12
N ALA A 1010 -17.87 21.10 -55.90
CA ALA A 1010 -18.56 20.73 -54.65
C ALA A 1010 -18.90 21.96 -53.77
N ALA A 1011 -18.05 22.99 -53.74
CA ALA A 1011 -18.12 24.06 -52.76
C ALA A 1011 -18.74 25.38 -53.27
N ALA A 1012 -19.55 26.03 -52.42
CA ALA A 1012 -20.03 27.40 -52.64
C ALA A 1012 -19.52 28.32 -51.52
N ILE A 1013 -18.57 29.21 -51.83
CA ILE A 1013 -18.21 30.34 -50.97
C ILE A 1013 -19.04 31.55 -51.41
N THR A 1014 -19.85 32.12 -50.52
CA THR A 1014 -20.77 33.23 -50.87
C THR A 1014 -20.81 34.32 -49.82
N ASN A 1015 -20.72 35.58 -50.23
CA ASN A 1015 -20.74 36.73 -49.31
C ASN A 1015 -19.68 36.64 -48.20
N SER A 1016 -18.49 36.15 -48.56
CA SER A 1016 -17.37 35.99 -47.64
C SER A 1016 -16.13 36.75 -48.13
N THR A 1017 -15.27 37.21 -47.22
CA THR A 1017 -14.12 38.08 -47.53
C THR A 1017 -12.89 37.75 -46.67
N GLY A 1018 -11.71 37.69 -47.28
CA GLY A 1018 -10.42 37.67 -46.57
C GLY A 1018 -9.72 39.03 -46.71
N THR A 1019 -9.12 39.53 -45.62
CA THR A 1019 -8.48 40.86 -45.58
C THR A 1019 -7.13 40.89 -44.86
N GLY A 1020 -6.67 39.74 -44.35
CA GLY A 1020 -5.34 39.63 -43.74
C GLY A 1020 -4.22 39.69 -44.78
N THR A 1021 -2.99 39.80 -44.32
CA THR A 1021 -1.80 39.86 -45.17
C THR A 1021 -1.15 38.49 -45.31
N VAL A 1022 -0.61 38.18 -46.50
CA VAL A 1022 0.28 37.02 -46.70
C VAL A 1022 1.68 37.55 -46.99
N THR A 1023 2.61 37.25 -46.08
CA THR A 1023 4.03 37.60 -46.18
C THR A 1023 4.84 36.33 -46.32
N ILE A 1024 5.76 36.30 -47.28
CA ILE A 1024 6.64 35.15 -47.54
C ILE A 1024 8.08 35.63 -47.43
N GLU A 1025 8.87 35.03 -46.53
CA GLU A 1025 10.27 35.44 -46.32
C GLU A 1025 11.19 35.10 -47.51
N PRO A 1026 12.20 35.94 -47.82
CA PRO A 1026 13.19 35.67 -48.86
C PRO A 1026 13.95 34.36 -48.60
N GLY A 1027 13.84 33.38 -49.51
CA GLY A 1027 14.45 32.06 -49.37
C GLY A 1027 13.43 30.91 -49.40
N ALA A 1028 12.14 31.20 -49.17
CA ALA A 1028 11.06 30.28 -49.49
C ALA A 1028 10.91 30.14 -51.02
N ILE A 1029 11.00 28.91 -51.53
CA ILE A 1029 10.85 28.62 -52.98
C ILE A 1029 9.44 28.08 -53.23
N ILE A 1030 8.64 28.79 -54.01
CA ILE A 1030 7.30 28.35 -54.46
C ILE A 1030 7.44 27.68 -55.84
N ARG A 1031 6.85 26.50 -56.04
CA ARG A 1031 6.77 25.83 -57.35
C ARG A 1031 5.32 25.76 -57.82
N ASP A 1032 5.09 25.95 -59.12
CA ASP A 1032 3.77 25.75 -59.72
C ASP A 1032 3.45 24.24 -59.92
N LEU A 1033 2.18 23.94 -60.18
CA LEU A 1033 1.63 22.58 -60.37
C LEU A 1033 2.27 21.78 -61.53
N ASN A 1034 3.22 22.34 -62.29
CA ASN A 1034 3.88 21.68 -63.41
C ASN A 1034 5.35 21.33 -63.16
N GLY A 1035 5.88 21.59 -61.95
CA GLY A 1035 7.23 21.18 -61.56
C GLY A 1035 8.36 21.83 -62.37
N GLN A 1036 8.16 23.04 -62.90
CA GLN A 1036 9.24 23.86 -63.45
C GLN A 1036 9.70 24.87 -62.38
N GLU A 1037 11.01 25.01 -62.18
CA GLU A 1037 11.56 26.17 -61.47
C GLU A 1037 11.41 27.39 -62.37
N GLU A 1038 10.45 28.27 -62.07
CA GLU A 1038 10.39 29.60 -62.70
C GLU A 1038 10.32 30.72 -61.66
N GLU A 1039 11.25 31.66 -61.83
CA GLU A 1039 11.32 32.97 -61.21
C GLU A 1039 10.05 33.78 -61.60
N VAL A 1040 9.28 34.15 -60.59
CA VAL A 1040 8.03 34.95 -60.58
C VAL A 1040 7.80 35.86 -61.80
N ILE A 1041 6.80 35.60 -62.68
CA ILE A 1041 6.13 36.62 -63.53
C ILE A 1041 4.65 36.28 -63.89
N ASP A 1042 3.75 37.25 -63.60
CA ASP A 1042 2.51 37.73 -64.28
C ASP A 1042 1.51 36.76 -64.97
N LEU A 1043 0.24 36.85 -64.56
CA LEU A 1043 -0.91 36.06 -65.04
C LEU A 1043 -1.68 36.76 -66.19
N ASN A 1044 -1.45 36.36 -67.47
CA ASN A 1044 -2.45 36.30 -68.57
C ASN A 1044 -1.86 35.90 -69.96
N PRO A 1045 -2.61 35.31 -70.93
CA PRO A 1045 -3.31 34.00 -71.07
C PRO A 1045 -2.78 33.18 -72.32
N PRO A 1046 -3.45 32.15 -72.92
CA PRO A 1046 -4.39 31.11 -72.45
C PRO A 1046 -3.93 29.65 -72.78
N ILE A 1047 -3.99 28.73 -71.82
CA ILE A 1047 -4.07 27.27 -72.07
C ILE A 1047 -5.10 26.70 -71.08
N PRO A 1048 -6.02 25.80 -71.50
CA PRO A 1048 -7.16 25.41 -70.68
C PRO A 1048 -6.74 24.43 -69.59
N VAL A 1049 -6.47 24.97 -68.40
CA VAL A 1049 -6.42 24.24 -67.13
C VAL A 1049 -7.66 24.67 -66.35
N ILE A 1050 -8.35 23.72 -65.71
CA ILE A 1050 -9.46 24.00 -64.81
C ILE A 1050 -8.86 24.72 -63.60
N LEU A 1051 -8.97 26.05 -63.54
CA LEU A 1051 -8.53 26.82 -62.39
C LEU A 1051 -9.52 26.62 -61.23
N PRO A 1052 -9.06 26.46 -59.97
CA PRO A 1052 -9.92 26.68 -58.81
C PRO A 1052 -10.53 28.10 -58.87
N PRO A 1053 -11.67 28.35 -58.20
CA PRO A 1053 -12.22 29.70 -58.11
C PRO A 1053 -11.18 30.69 -57.59
N GLN A 1054 -11.36 31.98 -57.87
CA GLN A 1054 -10.48 33.05 -57.39
C GLN A 1054 -10.94 33.49 -55.99
N ASN A 1055 -9.99 33.77 -55.10
CA ASN A 1055 -10.25 34.26 -53.76
C ASN A 1055 -11.08 35.57 -53.81
N PRO A 1056 -11.99 35.80 -52.86
CA PRO A 1056 -12.65 37.08 -52.74
C PRO A 1056 -11.63 38.14 -52.25
N THR A 1057 -11.11 38.93 -53.20
CA THR A 1057 -10.20 40.08 -53.01
C THR A 1057 -8.94 39.80 -52.20
N ASP A 1058 -7.95 39.17 -52.84
CA ASP A 1058 -6.60 39.05 -52.30
C ASP A 1058 -5.77 40.32 -52.58
N ASP A 1059 -5.22 40.95 -51.54
CA ASP A 1059 -4.05 41.83 -51.63
C ASP A 1059 -2.83 41.00 -51.16
N ILE A 1060 -2.17 40.31 -52.09
CA ILE A 1060 -0.93 39.57 -51.80
C ILE A 1060 0.24 40.53 -52.06
N GLU A 1061 0.96 40.91 -50.99
CA GLU A 1061 2.12 41.80 -51.09
C GLU A 1061 3.40 40.98 -51.33
N LEU A 1062 3.74 40.73 -52.60
CA LEU A 1062 5.04 40.16 -52.97
C LEU A 1062 6.12 41.25 -52.86
N VAL A 1063 6.99 41.13 -51.85
CA VAL A 1063 8.16 42.01 -51.73
C VAL A 1063 9.27 41.50 -52.66
N GLY A 1064 9.19 41.87 -53.95
CA GLY A 1064 10.19 41.59 -54.97
C GLY A 1064 10.98 42.84 -55.39
N LEU A 1065 12.26 42.92 -55.02
CA LEU A 1065 13.20 43.96 -55.47
C LEU A 1065 13.79 43.66 -56.85
N PHE A 1066 13.07 43.78 -57.97
CA PHE A 1066 13.71 43.90 -59.30
C PHE A 1066 12.84 44.62 -60.33
N GLU A 1067 13.02 45.94 -60.47
CA GLU A 1067 12.90 46.60 -61.78
C GLU A 1067 13.94 47.73 -61.91
N ASP A 1068 14.68 47.66 -63.01
CA ASP A 1068 15.70 48.62 -63.45
C ASP A 1068 15.11 50.01 -63.65
N THR A 1069 15.10 50.83 -62.60
CA THR A 1069 15.07 52.28 -62.75
C THR A 1069 16.06 52.92 -61.78
N THR A 1070 17.06 53.57 -62.38
CA THR A 1070 17.93 54.53 -61.73
C THR A 1070 17.08 55.65 -61.12
N ASP A 1071 16.79 55.56 -59.82
CA ASP A 1071 16.62 56.65 -58.84
C ASP A 1071 15.83 56.14 -57.61
N ALA A 1072 16.49 55.40 -56.71
CA ALA A 1072 16.03 55.21 -55.33
C ALA A 1072 16.69 56.24 -54.40
N PRO A 1073 16.00 56.73 -53.35
CA PRO A 1073 16.58 57.69 -52.42
C PRO A 1073 17.75 57.03 -51.71
N GLY A 1074 18.91 57.70 -51.71
CA GLY A 1074 20.12 57.16 -51.10
C GLY A 1074 19.89 56.78 -49.64
N THR A 1075 20.47 55.64 -49.24
CA THR A 1075 20.84 55.31 -47.88
C THR A 1075 21.29 56.57 -47.17
N ASP A 1076 20.75 56.87 -45.99
CA ASP A 1076 21.30 57.91 -45.12
C ASP A 1076 22.43 57.26 -44.31
N PRO A 1077 23.71 57.38 -44.73
CA PRO A 1077 24.81 56.74 -44.01
C PRO A 1077 24.92 57.21 -42.56
N GLN A 1078 24.37 58.38 -42.19
CA GLN A 1078 24.35 58.82 -40.79
C GLN A 1078 23.33 58.04 -39.95
N ALA A 1079 22.19 57.63 -40.54
CA ALA A 1079 21.17 56.84 -39.85
C ALA A 1079 21.62 55.39 -39.63
N VAL A 1080 22.28 54.80 -40.64
CA VAL A 1080 22.88 53.45 -40.55
C VAL A 1080 24.04 53.43 -39.55
N GLU A 1081 24.95 54.41 -39.58
CA GLU A 1081 26.06 54.52 -38.61
C GLU A 1081 25.52 54.70 -37.18
N LYS A 1082 24.50 55.53 -36.98
CA LYS A 1082 23.85 55.71 -35.67
C LYS A 1082 23.17 54.42 -35.18
N ALA A 1083 22.47 53.69 -36.03
CA ALA A 1083 21.85 52.40 -35.66
C ALA A 1083 22.90 51.32 -35.34
N GLN A 1084 24.05 51.32 -36.01
CA GLN A 1084 25.16 50.43 -35.66
C GLN A 1084 25.75 50.77 -34.27
N ASP A 1085 25.94 52.05 -33.97
CA ASP A 1085 26.41 52.50 -32.66
C ASP A 1085 25.42 52.14 -31.54
N THR A 1086 24.12 52.39 -31.74
CA THR A 1086 23.06 51.99 -30.80
C THR A 1086 23.04 50.48 -30.58
N LEU A 1087 23.19 49.68 -31.63
CA LEU A 1087 23.24 48.21 -31.52
C LEU A 1087 24.43 47.74 -30.66
N ALA A 1088 25.59 48.34 -30.84
CA ALA A 1088 26.76 48.04 -30.02
C ALA A 1088 26.55 48.39 -28.55
N GLU A 1089 25.87 49.51 -28.27
CA GLU A 1089 25.56 49.94 -26.90
C GLU A 1089 24.51 49.03 -26.25
N VAL A 1090 23.43 48.70 -26.96
CA VAL A 1090 22.40 47.74 -26.52
C VAL A 1090 23.00 46.36 -26.24
N GLY A 1091 23.88 45.86 -27.12
CA GLY A 1091 24.58 44.59 -26.90
C GLY A 1091 25.51 44.60 -25.67
N ALA A 1092 26.15 45.74 -25.37
CA ALA A 1092 26.97 45.89 -24.17
C ALA A 1092 26.12 45.91 -22.89
N LEU A 1093 24.95 46.56 -22.92
CA LEU A 1093 23.98 46.55 -21.82
C LEU A 1093 23.41 45.15 -21.56
N ALA A 1094 23.00 44.45 -22.62
CA ALA A 1094 22.48 43.08 -22.55
C ALA A 1094 23.51 42.12 -21.92
N SER A 1095 24.78 42.24 -22.35
CA SER A 1095 25.88 41.45 -21.78
C SER A 1095 26.15 41.77 -20.31
N GLN A 1096 25.99 43.03 -19.88
CA GLN A 1096 26.14 43.42 -18.48
C GLN A 1096 25.03 42.87 -17.59
N LEU A 1097 23.78 42.84 -18.08
CA LEU A 1097 22.64 42.26 -17.39
C LEU A 1097 22.83 40.76 -17.16
N VAL A 1098 23.06 39.99 -18.23
CA VAL A 1098 23.25 38.53 -18.15
C VAL A 1098 24.44 38.20 -17.26
N GLY A 1099 25.59 38.86 -17.47
CA GLY A 1099 26.78 38.65 -16.64
C GLY A 1099 26.63 39.17 -15.20
N GLY A 1100 25.68 40.06 -14.92
CA GLY A 1100 25.34 40.51 -13.57
C GLY A 1100 24.59 39.44 -12.79
N VAL A 1101 23.55 38.87 -13.42
CA VAL A 1101 22.71 37.81 -12.83
C VAL A 1101 23.49 36.50 -12.67
N GLU A 1102 24.32 36.13 -13.65
CA GLU A 1102 25.18 34.95 -13.54
C GLU A 1102 26.16 35.03 -12.35
N ARG A 1103 26.61 36.23 -11.96
CA ARG A 1103 27.50 36.43 -10.81
C ARG A 1103 26.80 36.30 -9.46
N CYS A 1104 25.47 36.35 -9.44
CA CYS A 1104 24.66 36.18 -8.22
C CYS A 1104 24.35 34.71 -7.89
N SER A 1105 24.71 33.77 -8.76
CA SER A 1105 24.37 32.34 -8.67
C SER A 1105 25.21 31.50 -7.69
N VAL A 1106 26.17 32.08 -6.95
CA VAL A 1106 27.11 31.29 -6.12
C VAL A 1106 26.64 31.20 -4.67
N GLY A 1107 25.71 30.27 -4.40
CA GLY A 1107 25.50 29.67 -3.08
C GLY A 1107 24.46 30.31 -2.14
N GLU A 1108 23.53 31.11 -2.66
CA GLU A 1108 22.39 31.65 -1.88
C GLU A 1108 21.06 31.22 -2.52
N GLY A 1109 20.02 30.94 -1.72
CA GLY A 1109 18.73 30.37 -2.18
C GLY A 1109 17.90 31.28 -3.10
N ALA A 1110 16.79 30.75 -3.62
CA ALA A 1110 15.95 31.42 -4.64
C ALA A 1110 15.62 32.90 -4.35
N GLU A 1111 15.39 33.27 -3.09
CA GLU A 1111 15.11 34.66 -2.70
C GLU A 1111 16.24 35.65 -3.02
N ALA A 1112 17.50 35.21 -2.93
CA ALA A 1112 18.68 36.03 -3.21
C ALA A 1112 18.90 36.18 -4.73
N VAL A 1113 18.64 35.11 -5.48
CA VAL A 1113 18.69 35.09 -6.95
C VAL A 1113 17.63 36.02 -7.53
N LEU A 1114 16.39 35.94 -7.05
CA LEU A 1114 15.29 36.81 -7.50
C LEU A 1114 15.53 38.28 -7.13
N ALA A 1115 16.12 38.56 -5.96
CA ALA A 1115 16.49 39.93 -5.59
C ALA A 1115 17.55 40.52 -6.54
N CYS A 1116 18.58 39.73 -6.86
CA CYS A 1116 19.62 40.18 -7.77
C CYS A 1116 19.11 40.34 -9.21
N LEU A 1117 18.23 39.45 -9.67
CA LEU A 1117 17.56 39.58 -10.95
C LEU A 1117 16.77 40.89 -11.04
N ALA A 1118 15.99 41.22 -10.01
CA ALA A 1118 15.23 42.46 -9.96
C ALA A 1118 16.14 43.71 -10.00
N GLU A 1119 17.27 43.70 -9.28
CA GLU A 1119 18.26 44.79 -9.31
C GLU A 1119 18.92 44.92 -10.70
N GLY A 1120 19.23 43.80 -11.35
CA GLY A 1120 19.76 43.79 -12.71
C GLY A 1120 18.78 44.35 -13.74
N LEU A 1121 17.50 43.98 -13.65
CA LEU A 1121 16.43 44.48 -14.52
C LEU A 1121 16.20 45.99 -14.33
N GLU A 1122 16.26 46.49 -13.09
CA GLU A 1122 16.19 47.93 -12.80
C GLU A 1122 17.33 48.71 -13.49
N GLU A 1123 18.57 48.24 -13.33
CA GLU A 1123 19.73 48.90 -13.94
C GLU A 1123 19.68 48.85 -15.47
N TYR A 1124 19.21 47.72 -16.04
CA TYR A 1124 19.08 47.54 -17.49
C TYR A 1124 17.97 48.41 -18.09
N GLY A 1125 16.77 48.40 -17.50
CA GLY A 1125 15.64 49.22 -17.92
C GLY A 1125 15.98 50.72 -17.89
N SER A 1126 16.59 51.20 -16.79
CA SER A 1126 16.99 52.61 -16.67
C SER A 1126 18.04 53.04 -17.71
N LYS A 1127 18.95 52.15 -18.12
CA LYS A 1127 19.97 52.45 -19.14
C LYS A 1127 19.41 52.38 -20.56
N LEU A 1128 18.50 51.45 -20.83
CA LEU A 1128 17.78 51.39 -22.11
C LEU A 1128 16.87 52.60 -22.32
N ASP A 1129 16.21 53.08 -21.26
CA ASP A 1129 15.41 54.31 -21.32
C ASP A 1129 16.25 55.56 -21.67
N ALA A 1130 17.53 55.58 -21.30
CA ALA A 1130 18.44 56.64 -21.71
C ALA A 1130 18.78 56.63 -23.22
N LEU A 1131 18.56 55.49 -23.89
CA LEU A 1131 18.73 55.30 -25.34
C LEU A 1131 17.43 55.41 -26.13
N LYS A 1132 16.30 55.72 -25.47
CA LYS A 1132 14.96 55.71 -26.08
C LYS A 1132 14.82 56.55 -27.36
N GLU A 1133 15.53 57.68 -27.48
CA GLU A 1133 15.50 58.51 -28.70
C GLU A 1133 16.22 57.88 -29.90
N ASP A 1134 17.04 56.85 -29.64
CA ASP A 1134 17.91 56.19 -30.61
C ASP A 1134 17.50 54.73 -30.88
N LEU A 1135 16.52 54.19 -30.12
CA LEU A 1135 15.94 52.86 -30.30
C LEU A 1135 14.92 52.82 -31.47
N PRO A 1136 14.62 51.63 -32.02
CA PRO A 1136 13.65 51.46 -33.09
C PRO A 1136 12.23 51.90 -32.70
N PRO A 1137 11.41 52.37 -33.66
CA PRO A 1137 10.00 52.65 -33.43
C PRO A 1137 9.28 51.44 -32.83
N GLY A 1138 8.49 51.64 -31.78
CA GLY A 1138 7.83 50.56 -31.04
C GLY A 1138 8.55 50.15 -29.75
N MET A 1139 9.81 50.55 -29.55
CA MET A 1139 10.53 50.36 -28.28
C MET A 1139 10.40 51.54 -27.30
N ASP A 1140 9.50 52.49 -27.58
CA ASP A 1140 9.33 53.69 -26.75
C ASP A 1140 8.94 53.40 -25.29
N ASN A 1141 8.32 52.25 -25.01
CA ASN A 1141 7.93 51.84 -23.65
C ASN A 1141 8.79 50.71 -23.08
N ILE A 1142 9.98 50.47 -23.63
CA ILE A 1142 10.82 49.34 -23.21
C ILE A 1142 11.16 49.38 -21.71
N GLY A 1143 11.52 50.54 -21.15
CA GLY A 1143 11.78 50.64 -19.71
C GLY A 1143 10.55 50.34 -18.86
N GLY A 1144 9.35 50.71 -19.31
CA GLY A 1144 8.10 50.40 -18.62
C GLY A 1144 7.79 48.90 -18.56
N LEU A 1145 8.03 48.18 -19.66
CA LEU A 1145 7.90 46.72 -19.72
C LEU A 1145 8.92 46.01 -18.82
N ILE A 1146 10.16 46.54 -18.76
CA ILE A 1146 11.21 45.98 -17.91
C ILE A 1146 10.93 46.27 -16.42
N ASP A 1147 10.38 47.44 -16.11
CA ASP A 1147 9.94 47.80 -14.76
C ASP A 1147 8.78 46.93 -14.26
N GLU A 1148 7.86 46.57 -15.14
CA GLU A 1148 6.75 45.64 -14.86
C GLU A 1148 7.29 44.22 -14.58
N ALA A 1149 8.16 43.71 -15.46
CA ALA A 1149 8.84 42.43 -15.25
C ALA A 1149 9.60 42.38 -13.91
N ARG A 1150 10.29 43.47 -13.55
CA ARG A 1150 10.95 43.61 -12.24
C ARG A 1150 9.94 43.55 -11.10
N SER A 1151 8.82 44.25 -11.21
CA SER A 1151 7.77 44.28 -10.19
C SER A 1151 7.21 42.88 -9.92
N ASP A 1152 6.96 42.12 -10.97
CA ASP A 1152 6.42 40.76 -10.89
C ASP A 1152 7.44 39.78 -10.29
N VAL A 1153 8.72 39.89 -10.68
CA VAL A 1153 9.82 39.11 -10.06
C VAL A 1153 9.94 39.40 -8.55
N LEU A 1154 9.74 40.66 -8.13
CA LEU A 1154 9.72 41.03 -6.71
C LEU A 1154 8.47 40.48 -5.99
N ALA A 1155 7.32 40.43 -6.67
CA ALA A 1155 6.09 39.86 -6.11
C ALA A 1155 6.23 38.35 -5.87
N SER A 1156 6.79 37.59 -6.83
CA SER A 1156 7.12 36.17 -6.67
C SER A 1156 8.07 35.93 -5.50
N ARG A 1157 9.08 36.81 -5.34
CA ARG A 1157 9.99 36.76 -4.20
C ARG A 1157 9.29 37.01 -2.85
N GLU A 1158 8.41 38.01 -2.75
CA GLU A 1158 7.69 38.31 -1.51
C GLU A 1158 6.70 37.19 -1.14
N LYS A 1159 6.04 36.59 -2.14
CA LYS A 1159 5.17 35.42 -2.00
C LYS A 1159 5.95 34.20 -1.49
N ALA A 1160 7.16 33.97 -2.02
CA ALA A 1160 8.05 32.91 -1.55
C ALA A 1160 8.49 33.12 -0.09
N ILE A 1161 8.91 34.34 0.29
CA ILE A 1161 9.31 34.68 1.67
C ILE A 1161 8.17 34.44 2.65
N ALA A 1162 6.95 34.83 2.29
CA ALA A 1162 5.78 34.63 3.14
C ALA A 1162 5.49 33.14 3.37
N ARG A 1163 5.56 32.33 2.31
CA ARG A 1163 5.30 30.88 2.38
C ARG A 1163 6.43 30.12 3.08
N LEU A 1164 7.69 30.55 2.91
CA LEU A 1164 8.85 29.95 3.58
C LEU A 1164 8.85 30.16 5.10
N ALA A 1165 8.17 31.19 5.61
CA ALA A 1165 8.00 31.42 7.04
C ALA A 1165 7.15 30.32 7.72
N ASP A 1166 6.21 29.73 6.99
CA ASP A 1166 5.29 28.69 7.47
C ASP A 1166 5.76 27.27 7.12
N ALA A 1167 6.83 27.13 6.32
CA ALA A 1167 7.38 25.84 5.90
C ALA A 1167 8.18 25.14 7.02
N THR A 1168 7.73 23.94 7.40
CA THR A 1168 8.29 23.15 8.52
C THR A 1168 9.27 22.06 8.09
N THR A 1169 9.30 21.70 6.81
CA THR A 1169 10.17 20.66 6.25
C THR A 1169 11.04 21.17 5.10
N GLU A 1170 12.14 20.49 4.82
CA GLU A 1170 13.06 20.87 3.74
C GLU A 1170 12.46 20.65 2.35
N ALA A 1171 11.61 19.63 2.17
CA ALA A 1171 10.91 19.36 0.92
C ALA A 1171 9.91 20.48 0.57
N GLN A 1172 9.13 20.97 1.55
CA GLN A 1172 8.24 22.12 1.36
C GLN A 1172 9.02 23.38 0.98
N ARG A 1173 10.17 23.62 1.61
CA ARG A 1173 11.04 24.76 1.29
C ARG A 1173 11.58 24.66 -0.14
N SER A 1174 11.98 23.47 -0.59
CA SER A 1174 12.46 23.24 -1.95
C SER A 1174 11.36 23.50 -2.99
N ILE A 1175 10.13 23.05 -2.75
CA ILE A 1175 8.99 23.28 -3.66
C ILE A 1175 8.64 24.76 -3.75
N ILE A 1176 8.54 25.47 -2.61
CA ILE A 1176 8.25 26.91 -2.60
C ILE A 1176 9.33 27.70 -3.34
N GLN A 1177 10.59 27.29 -3.21
CA GLN A 1177 11.70 27.92 -3.93
C GLN A 1177 11.64 27.64 -5.44
N GLN A 1178 11.28 26.42 -5.84
CA GLN A 1178 11.12 26.03 -7.23
C GLN A 1178 9.97 26.82 -7.90
N GLU A 1179 8.79 26.84 -7.28
CA GLU A 1179 7.63 27.59 -7.79
C GLU A 1179 7.92 29.08 -7.98
N ALA A 1180 8.68 29.68 -7.05
CA ALA A 1180 9.05 31.09 -7.14
C ALA A 1180 10.02 31.38 -8.31
N ILE A 1181 10.88 30.42 -8.66
CA ILE A 1181 11.76 30.53 -9.83
C ILE A 1181 10.95 30.33 -11.11
N ASP A 1182 10.03 29.37 -11.15
CA ASP A 1182 9.21 29.10 -12.34
C ASP A 1182 8.24 30.25 -12.66
N GLU A 1183 7.64 30.88 -11.64
CA GLU A 1183 6.82 32.09 -11.81
C GLU A 1183 7.65 33.25 -12.39
N ALA A 1184 8.89 33.46 -11.88
CA ALA A 1184 9.79 34.47 -12.42
C ALA A 1184 10.24 34.18 -13.86
N ARG A 1185 10.42 32.91 -14.23
CA ARG A 1185 10.75 32.49 -15.60
C ARG A 1185 9.59 32.79 -16.56
N ALA A 1186 8.35 32.50 -16.15
CA ALA A 1186 7.16 32.84 -16.93
C ALA A 1186 7.06 34.36 -17.19
N THR A 1187 7.35 35.20 -16.18
CA THR A 1187 7.42 36.66 -16.34
C THR A 1187 8.45 37.09 -17.39
N LEU A 1188 9.66 36.51 -17.36
CA LEU A 1188 10.71 36.86 -18.33
C LEU A 1188 10.33 36.43 -19.76
N GLN A 1189 9.73 35.26 -19.93
CA GLN A 1189 9.26 34.76 -21.22
C GLN A 1189 8.13 35.63 -21.77
N ASN A 1190 7.20 36.07 -20.93
CA ASN A 1190 6.14 36.98 -21.35
C ASN A 1190 6.70 38.34 -21.79
N THR A 1191 7.64 38.88 -21.01
CA THR A 1191 8.33 40.14 -21.32
C THR A 1191 9.09 40.03 -22.65
N GLN A 1192 9.75 38.90 -22.90
CA GLN A 1192 10.43 38.62 -24.16
C GLN A 1192 9.47 38.65 -25.35
N ARG A 1193 8.25 38.08 -25.21
CA ARG A 1193 7.22 38.13 -26.26
C ARG A 1193 6.75 39.55 -26.52
N GLU A 1194 6.45 40.33 -25.48
CA GLU A 1194 6.04 41.73 -25.63
C GLU A 1194 7.10 42.60 -26.32
N ILE A 1195 8.38 42.36 -26.03
CA ILE A 1195 9.49 43.06 -26.69
C ILE A 1195 9.55 42.72 -28.19
N ARG A 1196 9.33 41.45 -28.56
CA ARG A 1196 9.33 41.01 -29.96
C ARG A 1196 8.18 41.58 -30.79
N LYS A 1197 7.03 41.90 -30.18
CA LYS A 1197 5.93 42.59 -30.88
C LYS A 1197 6.35 43.92 -31.50
N ALA A 1198 7.39 44.58 -30.97
CA ALA A 1198 7.91 45.83 -31.55
C ALA A 1198 8.52 45.65 -32.95
N ILE A 1199 8.90 44.43 -33.35
CA ILE A 1199 9.41 44.14 -34.70
C ILE A 1199 8.35 44.47 -35.77
N SER A 1200 7.07 44.21 -35.45
CA SER A 1200 5.93 44.51 -36.34
C SER A 1200 5.71 46.01 -36.59
N LEU A 1201 6.34 46.89 -35.79
CA LEU A 1201 6.17 48.35 -35.86
C LEU A 1201 7.29 49.06 -36.65
N ILE A 1202 8.29 48.33 -37.15
CA ILE A 1202 9.36 48.89 -38.00
C ILE A 1202 8.79 49.26 -39.38
N ARG A 1203 8.73 50.57 -39.70
CA ARG A 1203 8.16 51.10 -40.96
C ARG A 1203 9.19 51.87 -41.80
N VAL A 1204 10.42 51.37 -41.91
CA VAL A 1204 11.51 52.05 -42.63
C VAL A 1204 11.67 51.46 -44.03
N SER A 1205 11.97 52.30 -45.02
CA SER A 1205 12.09 51.88 -46.43
C SER A 1205 13.51 51.44 -46.84
N ASP A 1206 14.46 51.47 -45.91
CA ASP A 1206 15.88 51.15 -46.11
C ASP A 1206 16.20 49.77 -45.50
N PRO A 1207 16.47 48.73 -46.32
CA PRO A 1207 16.70 47.36 -45.84
C PRO A 1207 17.88 47.21 -44.88
N GLU A 1208 18.95 48.01 -45.03
CA GLU A 1208 20.13 47.93 -44.16
C GLU A 1208 19.80 48.49 -42.77
N LEU A 1209 18.99 49.56 -42.71
CA LEU A 1209 18.51 50.13 -41.46
C LEU A 1209 17.47 49.23 -40.78
N ILE A 1210 16.59 48.55 -41.54
CA ILE A 1210 15.65 47.56 -40.99
C ILE A 1210 16.41 46.41 -40.32
N ALA A 1211 17.41 45.84 -41.00
CA ALA A 1211 18.19 44.73 -40.45
C ALA A 1211 18.87 45.11 -39.12
N LEU A 1212 19.44 46.32 -39.02
CA LEU A 1212 20.05 46.81 -37.79
C LEU A 1212 19.03 47.07 -36.68
N GLN A 1213 17.87 47.62 -36.99
CA GLN A 1213 16.80 47.88 -36.02
C GLN A 1213 16.16 46.57 -35.51
N THR A 1214 15.93 45.60 -36.38
CA THR A 1214 15.49 44.26 -35.99
C THR A 1214 16.54 43.58 -35.10
N GLN A 1215 17.82 43.72 -35.44
CA GLN A 1215 18.90 43.18 -34.62
C GLN A 1215 18.98 43.84 -33.24
N GLN A 1216 18.66 45.14 -33.11
CA GLN A 1216 18.57 45.81 -31.82
C GLN A 1216 17.45 45.22 -30.96
N ILE A 1217 16.25 45.02 -31.52
CA ILE A 1217 15.10 44.43 -30.80
C ILE A 1217 15.42 43.00 -30.38
N GLU A 1218 15.97 42.18 -31.29
CA GLU A 1218 16.35 40.81 -30.99
C GLU A 1218 17.48 40.73 -29.96
N THR A 1219 18.41 41.68 -29.94
CA THR A 1219 19.46 41.73 -28.91
C THR A 1219 18.86 41.98 -27.52
N VAL A 1220 17.85 42.84 -27.42
CA VAL A 1220 17.13 43.07 -26.16
C VAL A 1220 16.30 41.82 -25.79
N ALA A 1221 15.52 41.25 -26.71
CA ALA A 1221 14.72 40.06 -26.46
C ALA A 1221 15.57 38.84 -26.06
N ALA A 1222 16.70 38.62 -26.74
CA ALA A 1222 17.62 37.52 -26.44
C ALA A 1222 18.22 37.61 -25.04
N SER A 1223 18.38 38.82 -24.48
CA SER A 1223 18.85 38.99 -23.10
C SER A 1223 17.89 38.39 -22.08
N PHE A 1224 16.57 38.49 -22.29
CA PHE A 1224 15.55 37.86 -21.44
C PHE A 1224 15.55 36.34 -21.56
N GLY A 1225 15.73 35.81 -22.78
CA GLY A 1225 15.90 34.36 -22.99
C GLY A 1225 17.16 33.80 -22.32
N GLN A 1226 18.26 34.56 -22.29
CA GLN A 1226 19.47 34.15 -21.56
C GLN A 1226 19.30 34.21 -20.03
N LEU A 1227 18.50 35.14 -19.52
CA LEU A 1227 18.14 35.18 -18.10
C LEU A 1227 17.24 34.00 -17.70
N ASP A 1228 16.28 33.61 -18.54
CA ASP A 1228 15.47 32.40 -18.34
C ASP A 1228 16.34 31.13 -18.25
N ILE A 1229 17.29 30.98 -19.19
CA ILE A 1229 18.28 29.88 -19.16
C ILE A 1229 19.17 29.94 -17.92
N SER A 1230 19.47 31.14 -17.41
CA SER A 1230 20.27 31.29 -16.19
C SER A 1230 19.48 30.88 -14.95
N LEU A 1231 18.17 31.16 -14.90
CA LEU A 1231 17.28 30.74 -13.83
C LEU A 1231 17.00 29.23 -13.83
N SER A 1232 16.87 28.61 -15.00
CA SER A 1232 16.69 27.15 -15.10
C SER A 1232 17.90 26.34 -14.59
N ARG A 1233 19.07 26.96 -14.48
CA ARG A 1233 20.27 26.33 -13.89
C ARG A 1233 20.32 26.45 -12.37
N VAL A 1234 19.51 27.34 -11.78
CA VAL A 1234 19.40 27.49 -10.33
C VAL A 1234 18.52 26.39 -9.74
N THR A 1235 17.64 25.80 -10.54
CA THR A 1235 16.73 24.71 -10.16
C THR A 1235 17.36 23.30 -10.21
N GLU A 1236 18.64 23.20 -10.64
CA GLU A 1236 19.40 21.93 -10.72
C GLU A 1236 20.38 21.70 -9.54
N LEU A 1237 20.38 22.57 -8.52
CA LEU A 1237 21.21 22.48 -7.30
C LEU A 1237 20.36 22.19 -6.07
#